data_AF-A0AAV8XWL3-F1
#
_entry.id   AF-A0AAV8XWL3-F1
#
_cell.length_a   1.000
_cell.length_b   1.000
_cell.length_c   1.000
_cell.angle_alpha   90.00
_cell.angle_beta   90.00
_cell.angle_gamma   90.00
#
_symmetry.space_group_name_H-M   'P 1'
#
loop_
_entity.id
_entity.type
_entity.pdbx_description
1 polymer ?
#
loop_
_entity_poly.entity_id
_entity_poly.type
_entity_poly.pdbx_seq_one_letter_code
_entity_poly.pdbx_strand_id
1 'polypeptide(L)'
;MSMNAVLQLDNSLMRQIEDSESILIITVYFNDALFNEGGDSLYKNAAQVIGTTIFPEITELNGSFKFYYYKQENSTDVCAFWNYSVNEDGIIRGHWKKESEPTQLSPVSLCESKNTSHIAILEAESNVTSDLEDILNSNLTARKRLEQVATITTNVPNKLSPVDIYLIAKILDLSSEEADKEELVLATRIVSKLFHVPRSVLRASQVSYFATDRILHSIDEMAKVIDSVDGDPIVQDNFVVAVYDLKATNVSGLLMENCGTTQCNISTLENTVNLTQLAENENLETAIALSDSLLSQIQQSEGSPKLVTTVFFSDVLFNEVVEGQRNVSMICGLLLPGLEEPLNGSVFLMYNTPSEVDYNSCAYWNYNVTGGDQMVGGVWKEDADPITKKRFAICQFDHTTHFALLLANGNNSLSDADKYRILDIMTDINCMLSLIGILGILLTAALFERWRRNTGNQILVNFVVAISIKIVMLYVSVAVYSEHVADVGCSVTGAILHYAILSEFCWMLIIAILQFKRFVEVLGGPPKYILLKACICGWVFPVLPVTLILLVDADNYSEGQMGLCYPSGLGLYLGIWLPLIIIITINFVIFIFIIYNVFHKKTETRDLVNHEILFQWRLALLLFSMLGLTWLFGFLGLINGATIFIYLFCFTSTLQGFIMFLFFIVFNKSTRFLYAQAIKMWLYTKGYKMQPSIVRGIEEDRVHPDRQSTTGISEEVLPEQDMTRN
;
A
#
# COMPACT_ATOMS: atom_id res chain seq x y z
N MET A 1 -9.43 -22.08 30.92
CA MET A 1 -10.46 -22.77 30.14
C MET A 1 -11.78 -22.13 30.52
N SER A 2 -12.21 -21.09 29.79
CA SER A 2 -13.46 -20.37 30.10
C SER A 2 -14.64 -21.18 29.57
N MET A 3 -15.66 -21.38 30.40
CA MET A 3 -16.96 -21.84 29.94
C MET A 3 -17.68 -20.64 29.32
N ASN A 4 -17.84 -20.65 28.00
CA ASN A 4 -18.49 -19.55 27.28
C ASN A 4 -20.00 -19.80 27.07
N ALA A 5 -20.49 -21.02 27.31
CA ALA A 5 -21.90 -21.37 27.22
C ALA A 5 -22.37 -22.35 28.32
N VAL A 6 -23.66 -22.31 28.66
CA VAL A 6 -24.35 -23.24 29.58
C VAL A 6 -25.66 -23.71 28.95
N LEU A 7 -25.93 -25.02 29.01
CA LEU A 7 -27.20 -25.63 28.59
C LEU A 7 -28.04 -26.00 29.81
N GLN A 8 -29.30 -25.58 29.83
CA GLN A 8 -30.32 -25.97 30.81
C GLN A 8 -31.52 -26.58 30.09
N LEU A 9 -32.12 -27.61 30.69
CA LEU A 9 -33.39 -28.18 30.24
C LEU A 9 -34.53 -27.68 31.12
N ASP A 10 -35.71 -27.48 30.53
CA ASP A 10 -36.94 -27.30 31.30
C ASP A 10 -37.30 -28.56 32.10
N ASN A 11 -37.84 -28.34 33.31
CA ASN A 11 -38.25 -29.43 34.22
C ASN A 11 -39.28 -30.39 33.61
N SER A 12 -40.11 -29.90 32.68
CA SER A 12 -41.10 -30.71 31.97
C SER A 12 -40.48 -31.55 30.84
N LEU A 13 -39.46 -31.02 30.16
CA LEU A 13 -38.67 -31.77 29.16
C LEU A 13 -37.81 -32.84 29.85
N MET A 14 -37.19 -32.51 30.99
CA MET A 14 -36.40 -33.46 31.79
C MET A 14 -37.25 -34.67 32.22
N ARG A 15 -38.45 -34.43 32.77
CA ARG A 15 -39.39 -35.52 33.11
C ARG A 15 -39.84 -36.31 31.89
N GLN A 16 -40.11 -35.66 30.77
CA GLN A 16 -40.52 -36.35 29.55
C GLN A 16 -39.44 -37.33 29.05
N ILE A 17 -38.17 -36.96 29.14
CA ILE A 17 -37.03 -37.81 28.78
C ILE A 17 -36.88 -38.98 29.77
N GLU A 18 -37.08 -38.74 31.07
CA GLU A 18 -37.10 -39.79 32.11
C GLU A 18 -38.27 -40.78 31.90
N ASP A 19 -39.48 -40.28 31.66
CA ASP A 19 -40.71 -41.07 31.46
C ASP A 19 -40.68 -41.90 30.16
N SER A 20 -39.92 -41.47 29.14
CA SER A 20 -39.82 -42.16 27.84
C SER A 20 -38.65 -43.15 27.72
N GLU A 21 -37.86 -43.33 28.79
CA GLU A 21 -36.58 -44.07 28.77
C GLU A 21 -35.59 -43.59 27.68
N SER A 22 -35.72 -42.32 27.24
CA SER A 22 -34.87 -41.77 26.18
C SER A 22 -33.53 -41.24 26.70
N ILE A 23 -32.51 -41.33 25.87
CA ILE A 23 -31.16 -40.83 26.15
C ILE A 23 -30.99 -39.47 25.48
N LEU A 24 -30.64 -38.45 26.26
CA LEU A 24 -30.19 -37.16 25.75
C LEU A 24 -28.68 -37.22 25.44
N ILE A 25 -28.33 -36.97 24.19
CA ILE A 25 -26.96 -36.79 23.70
C ILE A 25 -26.72 -35.28 23.53
N ILE A 26 -25.65 -34.78 24.14
CA ILE A 26 -25.20 -33.39 23.99
C ILE A 26 -23.83 -33.41 23.34
N THR A 27 -23.69 -32.73 22.19
CA THR A 27 -22.41 -32.49 21.52
C THR A 27 -22.03 -31.03 21.67
N VAL A 28 -20.76 -30.74 21.94
CA VAL A 28 -20.25 -29.37 22.07
C VAL A 28 -19.05 -29.21 21.15
N TYR A 29 -19.18 -28.29 20.19
CA TYR A 29 -18.12 -27.89 19.28
C TYR A 29 -17.57 -26.54 19.74
N PHE A 30 -16.24 -26.46 19.92
CA PHE A 30 -15.56 -25.26 20.40
C PHE A 30 -15.38 -24.16 19.33
N ASN A 31 -15.86 -24.41 18.11
CA ASN A 31 -15.97 -23.49 16.99
C ASN A 31 -16.96 -24.07 15.96
N ASP A 32 -17.22 -23.33 14.90
CA ASP A 32 -18.12 -23.64 13.79
C ASP A 32 -17.42 -24.20 12.54
N ALA A 33 -16.18 -24.68 12.64
CA ALA A 33 -15.40 -25.09 11.45
C ALA A 33 -16.02 -26.24 10.62
N LEU A 34 -17.03 -26.93 11.15
CA LEU A 34 -17.83 -27.97 10.48
C LEU A 34 -19.22 -27.48 10.01
N PHE A 35 -19.58 -26.22 10.27
CA PHE A 35 -20.88 -25.59 10.06
C PHE A 35 -20.74 -24.37 9.11
N ASN A 36 -20.01 -24.56 8.01
CA ASN A 36 -19.74 -23.54 7.00
C ASN A 36 -20.79 -23.62 5.87
N GLU A 37 -21.43 -22.50 5.53
CA GLU A 37 -22.49 -22.42 4.52
C GLU A 37 -21.96 -22.42 3.06
N GLY A 38 -20.71 -22.01 2.84
CA GLY A 38 -20.06 -22.01 1.53
C GLY A 38 -20.64 -20.99 0.53
N GLY A 39 -20.39 -19.70 0.78
CA GLY A 39 -20.80 -18.56 -0.05
C GLY A 39 -20.73 -17.26 0.76
N ASP A 40 -21.48 -16.24 0.33
CA ASP A 40 -21.79 -15.06 1.17
C ASP A 40 -22.74 -15.48 2.30
N SER A 41 -22.17 -15.92 3.43
CA SER A 41 -22.93 -16.33 4.61
C SER A 41 -23.48 -15.10 5.34
N LEU A 42 -24.77 -15.11 5.68
CA LEU A 42 -25.45 -14.03 6.41
C LEU A 42 -24.95 -13.82 7.86
N TYR A 43 -24.05 -14.71 8.32
CA TYR A 43 -23.64 -14.85 9.71
C TYR A 43 -22.14 -15.13 9.81
N LYS A 44 -21.51 -14.61 10.87
CA LYS A 44 -20.10 -14.83 11.20
C LYS A 44 -19.90 -15.76 12.39
N ASN A 45 -18.76 -16.47 12.33
CA ASN A 45 -18.07 -17.24 13.36
C ASN A 45 -18.88 -17.54 14.65
N ALA A 46 -19.45 -18.73 14.76
CA ALA A 46 -20.05 -19.17 16.01
C ALA A 46 -19.00 -19.44 17.09
N ALA A 47 -19.12 -18.79 18.24
CA ALA A 47 -18.18 -18.95 19.35
C ALA A 47 -18.16 -20.39 19.92
N GLN A 48 -19.33 -21.04 20.04
CA GLN A 48 -19.52 -22.44 20.39
C GLN A 48 -20.82 -22.94 19.77
N VAL A 49 -20.85 -24.17 19.23
CA VAL A 49 -22.07 -24.81 18.73
C VAL A 49 -22.45 -25.96 19.65
N ILE A 50 -23.69 -26.00 20.11
CA ILE A 50 -24.21 -27.05 21.00
C ILE A 50 -25.28 -27.86 20.25
N GLY A 51 -24.99 -29.13 20.00
CA GLY A 51 -25.94 -30.10 19.47
C GLY A 51 -26.72 -30.79 20.58
N THR A 52 -28.02 -30.93 20.38
CA THR A 52 -28.89 -31.75 21.23
C THR A 52 -29.59 -32.81 20.39
N THR A 53 -29.62 -34.04 20.87
CA THR A 53 -30.28 -35.16 20.18
C THR A 53 -30.87 -36.12 21.22
N ILE A 54 -32.11 -36.56 21.03
CA ILE A 54 -32.79 -37.49 21.93
C ILE A 54 -32.97 -38.82 21.19
N PHE A 55 -32.61 -39.94 21.82
CA PHE A 55 -32.74 -41.27 21.25
C PHE A 55 -33.36 -42.29 22.23
N PRO A 56 -34.45 -43.00 21.89
CA PRO A 56 -35.26 -42.84 20.67
C PRO A 56 -35.92 -41.45 20.60
N GLU A 57 -36.17 -41.00 19.36
CA GLU A 57 -36.69 -39.67 19.05
C GLU A 57 -38.11 -39.45 19.61
N ILE A 58 -38.33 -38.26 20.18
CA ILE A 58 -39.61 -37.83 20.74
C ILE A 58 -40.21 -36.78 19.80
N THR A 59 -41.37 -37.07 19.22
CA THR A 59 -41.96 -36.26 18.13
C THR A 59 -42.46 -34.87 18.57
N GLU A 60 -42.83 -34.69 19.84
CA GLU A 60 -43.25 -33.40 20.39
C GLU A 60 -42.64 -33.19 21.79
N LEU A 61 -41.86 -32.11 21.94
CA LEU A 61 -41.18 -31.78 23.20
C LEU A 61 -42.05 -30.89 24.09
N ASN A 62 -42.30 -31.33 25.32
CA ASN A 62 -43.01 -30.61 26.37
C ASN A 62 -42.07 -29.65 27.14
N GLY A 63 -41.34 -28.79 26.44
CA GLY A 63 -40.44 -27.77 27.01
C GLY A 63 -39.46 -27.20 25.98
N SER A 64 -38.56 -26.32 26.42
CA SER A 64 -37.43 -25.85 25.60
C SER A 64 -36.07 -26.26 26.17
N PHE A 65 -35.07 -26.31 25.28
CA PHE A 65 -33.67 -26.23 25.63
C PHE A 65 -33.27 -24.76 25.76
N LYS A 66 -32.55 -24.42 26.83
CA LYS A 66 -32.13 -23.04 27.16
C LYS A 66 -30.61 -22.95 27.10
N PHE A 67 -30.11 -22.18 26.15
CA PHE A 67 -28.69 -21.98 25.89
C PHE A 67 -28.28 -20.57 26.31
N TYR A 68 -27.37 -20.49 27.28
CA TYR A 68 -26.88 -19.26 27.87
C TYR A 68 -25.44 -19.00 27.38
N TYR A 69 -25.21 -17.94 26.60
CA TYR A 69 -23.91 -17.58 26.04
C TYR A 69 -23.36 -16.32 26.70
N TYR A 70 -22.08 -16.28 27.09
CA TYR A 70 -21.48 -15.05 27.61
C TYR A 70 -21.34 -14.00 26.50
N LYS A 71 -21.83 -12.78 26.79
CA LYS A 71 -21.88 -11.67 25.82
C LYS A 71 -20.49 -11.15 25.47
N GLN A 72 -20.19 -11.07 24.18
CA GLN A 72 -19.11 -10.23 23.66
C GLN A 72 -19.62 -8.80 23.48
N GLU A 73 -18.76 -7.78 23.67
CA GLU A 73 -19.19 -6.39 23.56
C GLU A 73 -19.47 -6.02 22.09
N ASN A 74 -20.58 -5.32 21.85
CA ASN A 74 -21.00 -4.71 20.57
C ASN A 74 -21.41 -5.63 19.39
N SER A 75 -21.70 -6.91 19.57
CA SER A 75 -22.23 -7.78 18.49
C SER A 75 -23.77 -7.74 18.34
N THR A 76 -24.25 -7.79 17.09
CA THR A 76 -25.65 -8.05 16.72
C THR A 76 -25.92 -9.55 16.70
N ASP A 77 -26.03 -10.13 17.90
CA ASP A 77 -26.24 -11.57 18.11
C ASP A 77 -27.61 -12.07 17.60
N VAL A 78 -27.61 -13.22 16.92
CA VAL A 78 -28.82 -13.95 16.51
C VAL A 78 -28.77 -15.40 17.00
N CYS A 79 -29.88 -15.93 17.51
CA CYS A 79 -30.02 -17.34 17.83
C CYS A 79 -30.37 -18.11 16.55
N ALA A 80 -29.51 -19.05 16.14
CA ALA A 80 -29.70 -19.82 14.93
C ALA A 80 -29.51 -21.33 15.17
N PHE A 81 -30.18 -22.14 14.36
CA PHE A 81 -29.98 -23.58 14.31
C PHE A 81 -29.47 -24.02 12.94
N TRP A 82 -28.65 -25.07 12.94
CA TRP A 82 -28.17 -25.70 11.72
C TRP A 82 -29.26 -26.60 11.13
N ASN A 83 -29.61 -26.32 9.89
CA ASN A 83 -30.62 -27.03 9.12
C ASN A 83 -29.98 -27.65 7.87
N TYR A 84 -30.59 -28.71 7.33
CA TYR A 84 -30.14 -29.33 6.08
C TYR A 84 -31.21 -29.19 5.00
N SER A 85 -30.84 -28.62 3.85
CA SER A 85 -31.66 -28.62 2.63
C SER A 85 -31.13 -29.63 1.62
N VAL A 86 -32.03 -30.20 0.83
CA VAL A 86 -31.68 -31.00 -0.36
C VAL A 86 -31.93 -30.10 -1.58
N ASN A 87 -30.87 -29.78 -2.32
CA ASN A 87 -31.00 -29.02 -3.56
C ASN A 87 -31.57 -29.90 -4.68
N GLU A 88 -31.99 -29.31 -5.80
CA GLU A 88 -32.56 -30.02 -6.96
C GLU A 88 -31.61 -31.10 -7.52
N ASP A 89 -30.29 -30.93 -7.36
CA ASP A 89 -29.24 -31.90 -7.72
C ASP A 89 -29.15 -33.13 -6.77
N GLY A 90 -30.00 -33.20 -5.73
CA GLY A 90 -29.95 -34.25 -4.70
C GLY A 90 -28.82 -34.10 -3.68
N ILE A 91 -28.04 -33.02 -3.75
CA ILE A 91 -26.95 -32.71 -2.80
C ILE A 91 -27.54 -32.13 -1.52
N ILE A 92 -27.20 -32.73 -0.38
CA ILE A 92 -27.52 -32.21 0.95
C ILE A 92 -26.54 -31.08 1.27
N ARG A 93 -27.04 -29.87 1.55
CA ARG A 93 -26.26 -28.74 2.07
C ARG A 93 -26.79 -28.31 3.43
N GLY A 94 -25.89 -27.99 4.34
CA GLY A 94 -26.24 -27.38 5.62
C GLY A 94 -26.25 -25.86 5.54
N HIS A 95 -27.11 -25.21 6.30
CA HIS A 95 -27.21 -23.76 6.43
C HIS A 95 -27.74 -23.38 7.82
N TRP A 96 -27.41 -22.19 8.30
CA TRP A 96 -27.96 -21.59 9.49
C TRP A 96 -29.34 -21.01 9.22
N LYS A 97 -30.28 -21.23 10.14
CA LYS A 97 -31.62 -20.65 10.10
C LYS A 97 -31.90 -19.93 11.41
N LYS A 98 -32.32 -18.66 11.33
CA LYS A 98 -32.74 -17.86 12.50
C LYS A 98 -33.90 -18.55 13.22
N GLU A 99 -33.69 -18.84 14.50
CA GLU A 99 -34.72 -19.33 15.43
C GLU A 99 -35.41 -18.14 16.11
N SER A 100 -34.61 -17.25 16.71
CA SER A 100 -35.10 -16.08 17.44
C SER A 100 -34.00 -15.01 17.59
N GLU A 101 -34.37 -13.86 18.16
CA GLU A 101 -33.38 -12.98 18.78
C GLU A 101 -33.07 -13.45 20.21
N PRO A 102 -31.83 -13.26 20.71
CA PRO A 102 -31.44 -13.65 22.05
C PRO A 102 -32.06 -12.73 23.11
N THR A 103 -32.61 -13.33 24.17
CA THR A 103 -33.06 -12.59 25.34
C THR A 103 -31.84 -12.11 26.12
N GLN A 104 -31.63 -10.79 26.17
CA GLN A 104 -30.46 -10.16 26.79
C GLN A 104 -30.56 -10.18 28.32
N LEU A 105 -29.68 -10.92 28.98
CA LEU A 105 -29.59 -11.13 30.43
C LEU A 105 -28.17 -10.83 30.94
N SER A 106 -27.73 -9.56 30.82
CA SER A 106 -26.35 -9.12 31.10
C SER A 106 -25.75 -9.79 32.36
N PRO A 107 -24.61 -10.52 32.25
CA PRO A 107 -23.63 -10.52 31.16
C PRO A 107 -23.83 -11.64 30.10
N VAL A 108 -25.04 -12.18 29.94
CA VAL A 108 -25.34 -13.40 29.19
C VAL A 108 -26.47 -13.17 28.17
N SER A 109 -26.42 -13.83 27.01
CA SER A 109 -27.48 -13.91 26.01
C SER A 109 -28.18 -15.27 26.10
N LEU A 110 -29.51 -15.31 26.21
CA LEU A 110 -30.31 -16.55 26.25
C LEU A 110 -30.97 -16.84 24.89
N CYS A 111 -30.68 -18.02 24.35
CA CYS A 111 -31.42 -18.63 23.23
C CYS A 111 -32.30 -19.77 23.74
N GLU A 112 -33.56 -19.82 23.31
CA GLU A 112 -34.45 -20.96 23.55
C GLU A 112 -34.76 -21.68 22.24
N SER A 113 -34.80 -23.02 22.26
CA SER A 113 -35.30 -23.80 21.11
C SER A 113 -36.09 -25.02 21.56
N LYS A 114 -37.00 -25.45 20.69
CA LYS A 114 -37.81 -26.67 20.85
C LYS A 114 -37.40 -27.79 19.89
N ASN A 115 -36.31 -27.60 19.14
CA ASN A 115 -35.81 -28.55 18.15
C ASN A 115 -34.57 -29.27 18.70
N THR A 116 -34.46 -30.59 18.45
CA THR A 116 -33.20 -31.33 18.65
C THR A 116 -32.27 -31.09 17.47
N SER A 117 -31.51 -30.01 17.50
CA SER A 117 -30.59 -29.58 16.45
C SER A 117 -29.27 -29.05 17.02
N HIS A 118 -28.37 -28.63 16.13
CA HIS A 118 -27.18 -27.87 16.49
C HIS A 118 -27.53 -26.40 16.56
N ILE A 119 -27.31 -25.77 17.71
CA ILE A 119 -27.71 -24.39 17.99
C ILE A 119 -26.48 -23.58 18.35
N ALA A 120 -26.47 -22.33 17.89
CA ALA A 120 -25.42 -21.37 18.15
C ALA A 120 -25.98 -19.95 18.29
N ILE A 121 -25.17 -19.09 18.90
CA ILE A 121 -25.29 -17.65 18.78
C ILE A 121 -24.32 -17.20 17.68
N LEU A 122 -24.82 -16.42 16.73
CA LEU A 122 -24.06 -15.96 15.56
C LEU A 122 -24.04 -14.43 15.51
N GLU A 123 -22.94 -13.85 15.07
CA GLU A 123 -22.88 -12.43 14.71
C GLU A 123 -23.57 -12.25 13.34
N ALA A 124 -24.66 -11.50 13.28
CA ALA A 124 -25.27 -11.15 11.99
C ALA A 124 -24.34 -10.20 11.21
N GLU A 125 -24.04 -10.52 9.95
CA GLU A 125 -23.35 -9.59 9.07
C GLU A 125 -24.32 -8.46 8.69
N SER A 126 -24.08 -7.26 9.23
CA SER A 126 -24.84 -6.06 8.85
C SER A 126 -24.60 -5.76 7.37
N ASN A 127 -25.56 -6.10 6.52
CA ASN A 127 -25.54 -5.71 5.11
C ASN A 127 -25.85 -4.21 5.02
N VAL A 128 -24.80 -3.39 5.17
CA VAL A 128 -24.89 -1.92 5.21
C VAL A 128 -25.62 -1.37 3.99
N THR A 129 -25.48 -2.01 2.83
CA THR A 129 -26.20 -1.63 1.60
C THR A 129 -27.70 -1.83 1.77
N SER A 130 -28.14 -2.96 2.33
CA SER A 130 -29.56 -3.22 2.63
C SER A 130 -30.10 -2.24 3.67
N ASP A 131 -29.35 -1.96 4.73
CA ASP A 131 -29.76 -0.99 5.76
C ASP A 131 -29.96 0.42 5.16
N LEU A 132 -29.05 0.83 4.27
CA LEU A 132 -29.13 2.12 3.56
C LEU A 132 -30.27 2.15 2.53
N GLU A 133 -30.53 1.05 1.81
CA GLU A 133 -31.69 0.93 0.91
C GLU A 133 -33.02 1.01 1.67
N ASP A 134 -33.12 0.36 2.83
CA ASP A 134 -34.31 0.45 3.69
C ASP A 134 -34.51 1.87 4.23
N ILE A 135 -33.46 2.55 4.69
CA ILE A 135 -33.53 3.96 5.11
C ILE A 135 -33.99 4.85 3.95
N LEU A 136 -33.41 4.67 2.76
CA LEU A 136 -33.72 5.43 1.55
C LEU A 136 -35.19 5.27 1.12
N ASN A 137 -35.70 4.04 1.14
CA ASN A 137 -37.07 3.71 0.71
C ASN A 137 -38.11 3.94 1.83
N SER A 138 -37.69 4.18 3.06
CA SER A 138 -38.58 4.42 4.19
C SER A 138 -39.32 5.76 4.12
N ASN A 139 -40.53 5.79 4.68
CA ASN A 139 -41.29 7.02 4.92
C ASN A 139 -40.88 7.72 6.24
N LEU A 140 -39.58 7.76 6.52
CA LEU A 140 -39.00 8.48 7.65
C LEU A 140 -38.81 9.97 7.32
N THR A 141 -38.83 10.82 8.35
CA THR A 141 -38.47 12.23 8.22
C THR A 141 -36.97 12.38 7.93
N ALA A 142 -36.57 13.48 7.26
CA ALA A 142 -35.17 13.79 6.93
C ALA A 142 -34.23 13.56 8.12
N ARG A 143 -34.52 14.20 9.25
CA ARG A 143 -33.83 14.00 10.54
C ARG A 143 -33.55 12.54 10.90
N LYS A 144 -34.58 11.68 10.84
CA LYS A 144 -34.47 10.27 11.26
C LYS A 144 -33.60 9.46 10.30
N ARG A 145 -33.68 9.74 8.99
CA ARG A 145 -32.77 9.16 8.00
C ARG A 145 -31.32 9.56 8.32
N LEU A 146 -31.08 10.84 8.59
CA LEU A 146 -29.75 11.35 8.95
C LEU A 146 -29.23 10.77 10.28
N GLU A 147 -30.07 10.64 11.32
CA GLU A 147 -29.69 10.00 12.59
C GLU A 147 -29.26 8.52 12.41
N GLN A 148 -29.96 7.77 11.55
CA GLN A 148 -29.60 6.38 11.22
C GLN A 148 -28.31 6.30 10.40
N VAL A 149 -28.16 7.12 9.34
CA VAL A 149 -26.94 7.17 8.53
C VAL A 149 -25.73 7.65 9.34
N ALA A 150 -25.90 8.59 10.26
CA ALA A 150 -24.85 9.02 11.20
C ALA A 150 -24.39 7.88 12.12
N THR A 151 -25.31 6.99 12.49
CA THR A 151 -24.99 5.81 13.31
C THR A 151 -24.18 4.79 12.50
N ILE A 152 -24.60 4.49 11.27
CA ILE A 152 -23.88 3.60 10.34
C ILE A 152 -22.46 4.12 10.05
N THR A 153 -22.34 5.39 9.63
CA THR A 153 -21.06 5.99 9.25
C THR A 153 -20.10 6.19 10.43
N THR A 154 -20.60 6.30 11.66
CA THR A 154 -19.75 6.33 12.87
C THR A 154 -19.16 4.95 13.20
N ASN A 155 -19.91 3.88 13.00
CA ASN A 155 -19.52 2.53 13.40
C ASN A 155 -18.72 1.76 12.34
N VAL A 156 -18.88 2.09 11.04
CA VAL A 156 -18.40 1.23 9.94
C VAL A 156 -17.64 1.96 8.79
N PRO A 157 -16.88 3.06 9.00
CA PRO A 157 -16.30 3.84 7.89
C PRO A 157 -15.36 3.04 6.98
N ASN A 158 -14.63 2.05 7.53
CA ASN A 158 -13.66 1.25 6.77
C ASN A 158 -14.26 0.04 6.00
N LYS A 159 -15.59 -0.18 6.04
CA LYS A 159 -16.24 -1.25 5.28
C LYS A 159 -17.27 -0.76 4.25
N LEU A 160 -17.42 0.55 4.08
CA LEU A 160 -18.32 1.11 3.07
C LEU A 160 -17.80 0.80 1.66
N SER A 161 -18.68 0.33 0.79
CA SER A 161 -18.46 0.11 -0.64
C SER A 161 -18.83 1.35 -1.46
N PRO A 162 -18.46 1.42 -2.75
CA PRO A 162 -18.84 2.54 -3.62
C PRO A 162 -20.36 2.75 -3.75
N VAL A 163 -21.15 1.67 -3.61
CA VAL A 163 -22.62 1.71 -3.64
C VAL A 163 -23.18 2.32 -2.35
N ASP A 164 -22.58 2.02 -1.20
CA ASP A 164 -23.01 2.59 0.08
C ASP A 164 -22.81 4.11 0.11
N ILE A 165 -21.69 4.60 -0.44
CA ILE A 165 -21.43 6.04 -0.59
C ILE A 165 -22.48 6.70 -1.49
N TYR A 166 -22.90 6.05 -2.58
CA TYR A 166 -23.99 6.53 -3.44
C TYR A 166 -25.34 6.57 -2.71
N LEU A 167 -25.68 5.55 -1.93
CA LEU A 167 -26.92 5.52 -1.14
C LEU A 167 -26.92 6.63 -0.08
N ILE A 168 -25.80 6.82 0.64
CA ILE A 168 -25.62 7.91 1.61
C ILE A 168 -25.78 9.27 0.92
N ALA A 169 -25.15 9.47 -0.25
CA ALA A 169 -25.28 10.70 -1.04
C ALA A 169 -26.74 10.99 -1.42
N LYS A 170 -27.49 9.96 -1.83
CA LYS A 170 -28.91 10.08 -2.20
C LYS A 170 -29.82 10.34 -0.99
N ILE A 171 -29.50 9.80 0.19
CA ILE A 171 -30.23 10.08 1.43
C ILE A 171 -29.99 11.52 1.89
N LEU A 172 -28.76 12.04 1.76
CA LEU A 172 -28.43 13.44 2.05
C LEU A 172 -29.21 14.38 1.10
N ASP A 173 -29.20 14.09 -0.20
CA ASP A 173 -29.89 14.86 -1.23
C ASP A 173 -31.41 14.91 -0.99
N LEU A 174 -32.05 13.76 -0.73
CA LEU A 174 -33.47 13.70 -0.32
C LEU A 174 -33.78 14.34 1.04
N SER A 175 -32.76 14.71 1.81
CA SER A 175 -32.91 15.38 3.10
C SER A 175 -32.64 16.89 3.01
N SER A 176 -32.23 17.43 1.85
CA SER A 176 -31.87 18.86 1.73
C SER A 176 -33.05 19.79 1.45
N GLU A 177 -34.15 19.29 0.87
CA GLU A 177 -35.30 20.11 0.43
C GLU A 177 -36.03 20.84 1.58
N GLU A 178 -35.98 20.32 2.80
CA GLU A 178 -36.68 20.86 3.99
C GLU A 178 -35.77 20.96 5.25
N ALA A 179 -34.45 21.09 5.07
CA ALA A 179 -33.48 21.03 6.18
C ALA A 179 -33.46 22.27 7.09
N ASP A 180 -33.37 22.06 8.41
CA ASP A 180 -33.02 23.11 9.38
C ASP A 180 -31.56 22.99 9.89
N LYS A 181 -31.17 23.83 10.86
CA LYS A 181 -29.81 23.85 11.42
C LYS A 181 -29.41 22.50 12.04
N GLU A 182 -30.34 21.76 12.63
CA GLU A 182 -30.09 20.44 13.22
C GLU A 182 -29.88 19.35 12.16
N GLU A 183 -30.63 19.36 11.04
CA GLU A 183 -30.32 18.47 9.90
C GLU A 183 -28.94 18.78 9.30
N LEU A 184 -28.56 20.05 9.10
CA LEU A 184 -27.22 20.38 8.60
C LEU A 184 -26.11 19.95 9.59
N VAL A 185 -26.33 20.07 10.90
CA VAL A 185 -25.37 19.56 11.91
C VAL A 185 -25.23 18.02 11.85
N LEU A 186 -26.30 17.30 11.53
CA LEU A 186 -26.25 15.84 11.30
C LEU A 186 -25.57 15.50 9.98
N ALA A 187 -25.93 16.17 8.88
CA ALA A 187 -25.35 15.98 7.56
C ALA A 187 -23.84 16.27 7.56
N THR A 188 -23.41 17.39 8.14
CA THR A 188 -21.98 17.72 8.24
C THR A 188 -21.20 16.72 9.09
N ARG A 189 -21.83 16.11 10.12
CA ARG A 189 -21.23 15.02 10.91
C ARG A 189 -21.06 13.74 10.09
N ILE A 190 -22.06 13.36 9.29
CA ILE A 190 -21.99 12.22 8.35
C ILE A 190 -20.81 12.45 7.39
N VAL A 191 -20.78 13.61 6.73
CA VAL A 191 -19.72 13.97 5.78
C VAL A 191 -18.35 13.95 6.43
N SER A 192 -18.19 14.45 7.65
CA SER A 192 -16.93 14.37 8.40
C SER A 192 -16.47 12.92 8.69
N LYS A 193 -17.40 11.96 8.85
CA LYS A 193 -17.03 10.54 8.94
C LYS A 193 -16.65 9.95 7.58
N LEU A 194 -17.22 10.42 6.47
CA LEU A 194 -16.83 9.99 5.13
C LEU A 194 -15.38 10.35 4.77
N PHE A 195 -14.78 11.38 5.38
CA PHE A 195 -13.33 11.68 5.23
C PHE A 195 -12.40 10.54 5.70
N HIS A 196 -12.90 9.59 6.50
CA HIS A 196 -12.14 8.42 6.96
C HIS A 196 -12.25 7.22 6.00
N VAL A 197 -13.14 7.28 5.01
CA VAL A 197 -13.32 6.21 4.00
C VAL A 197 -12.10 6.20 3.06
N PRO A 198 -11.58 5.02 2.66
CA PRO A 198 -10.48 4.94 1.71
C PRO A 198 -10.79 5.72 0.42
N ARG A 199 -9.87 6.60 0.01
CA ARG A 199 -10.07 7.49 -1.15
C ARG A 199 -10.31 6.73 -2.47
N SER A 200 -9.84 5.49 -2.58
CA SER A 200 -10.16 4.60 -3.70
C SER A 200 -11.66 4.28 -3.80
N VAL A 201 -12.34 4.06 -2.67
CA VAL A 201 -13.80 3.83 -2.61
C VAL A 201 -14.55 5.10 -2.97
N LEU A 202 -14.15 6.25 -2.41
CA LEU A 202 -14.76 7.55 -2.73
C LEU A 202 -14.60 7.88 -4.22
N ARG A 203 -13.40 7.72 -4.79
CA ARG A 203 -13.16 7.92 -6.23
C ARG A 203 -13.95 6.94 -7.10
N ALA A 204 -14.04 5.66 -6.73
CA ALA A 204 -14.89 4.69 -7.44
C ALA A 204 -16.37 5.09 -7.38
N SER A 205 -16.88 5.54 -6.23
CA SER A 205 -18.27 6.01 -6.10
C SER A 205 -18.54 7.27 -6.92
N GLN A 206 -17.54 8.14 -7.07
CA GLN A 206 -17.62 9.35 -7.87
C GLN A 206 -17.60 9.04 -9.38
N VAL A 207 -16.71 8.16 -9.85
CA VAL A 207 -16.63 7.75 -11.25
C VAL A 207 -17.87 6.96 -11.68
N SER A 208 -18.41 6.09 -10.82
CA SER A 208 -19.57 5.25 -11.15
C SER A 208 -20.92 5.94 -10.94
N TYR A 209 -21.04 6.84 -9.96
CA TYR A 209 -22.34 7.35 -9.50
C TYR A 209 -22.38 8.85 -9.17
N PHE A 210 -21.30 9.59 -9.39
CA PHE A 210 -21.15 11.02 -9.02
C PHE A 210 -21.44 11.31 -7.53
N ALA A 211 -21.16 10.33 -6.67
CA ALA A 211 -21.61 10.35 -5.28
C ALA A 211 -20.94 11.44 -4.44
N THR A 212 -19.67 11.78 -4.66
CA THR A 212 -18.98 12.79 -3.83
C THR A 212 -19.39 14.21 -4.22
N ASP A 213 -19.64 14.49 -5.49
CA ASP A 213 -20.27 15.76 -5.91
C ASP A 213 -21.68 15.92 -5.35
N ARG A 214 -22.48 14.85 -5.38
CA ARG A 214 -23.83 14.86 -4.83
C ARG A 214 -23.81 15.16 -3.33
N ILE A 215 -22.85 14.61 -2.58
CA ILE A 215 -22.64 14.93 -1.16
C ILE A 215 -22.33 16.42 -0.96
N LEU A 216 -21.43 17.00 -1.76
CA LEU A 216 -21.09 18.43 -1.69
C LEU A 216 -22.32 19.30 -1.98
N HIS A 217 -23.05 19.00 -3.06
CA HIS A 217 -24.30 19.67 -3.42
C HIS A 217 -25.37 19.58 -2.32
N SER A 218 -25.54 18.42 -1.67
CA SER A 218 -26.51 18.29 -0.58
C SER A 218 -26.19 19.21 0.60
N ILE A 219 -24.91 19.38 0.94
CA ILE A 219 -24.47 20.33 1.98
C ILE A 219 -24.72 21.77 1.55
N ASP A 220 -24.44 22.11 0.28
CA ASP A 220 -24.72 23.43 -0.28
C ASP A 220 -26.20 23.78 -0.19
N GLU A 221 -27.10 22.91 -0.68
CA GLU A 221 -28.56 23.15 -0.63
C GLU A 221 -29.09 23.27 0.80
N MET A 222 -28.66 22.39 1.73
CA MET A 222 -29.02 22.51 3.15
C MET A 222 -28.56 23.85 3.76
N ALA A 223 -27.37 24.34 3.38
CA ALA A 223 -26.85 25.60 3.91
C ALA A 223 -27.54 26.84 3.32
N LYS A 224 -28.09 26.76 2.09
CA LYS A 224 -28.86 27.86 1.46
C LYS A 224 -30.17 28.17 2.20
N VAL A 225 -30.87 27.14 2.69
CA VAL A 225 -32.21 27.29 3.29
C VAL A 225 -32.20 27.79 4.73
N ILE A 226 -31.09 27.64 5.46
CA ILE A 226 -31.01 28.02 6.89
C ILE A 226 -31.11 29.53 7.09
N ASP A 227 -32.02 29.96 7.96
CA ASP A 227 -32.11 31.35 8.43
C ASP A 227 -31.11 31.59 9.57
N SER A 228 -30.13 32.48 9.33
CA SER A 228 -29.08 32.80 10.31
C SER A 228 -29.60 33.79 11.36
N VAL A 229 -29.55 33.39 12.64
CA VAL A 229 -29.80 34.31 13.77
C VAL A 229 -28.69 34.28 14.83
N ASP A 230 -27.96 33.17 15.00
CA ASP A 230 -27.06 32.95 16.15
C ASP A 230 -25.55 32.80 15.85
N GLY A 231 -25.04 33.36 14.74
CA GLY A 231 -23.63 33.76 14.56
C GLY A 231 -22.49 32.70 14.54
N ASP A 232 -22.68 31.50 15.08
CA ASP A 232 -21.61 30.51 15.27
C ASP A 232 -21.48 29.56 14.05
N PRO A 233 -20.25 29.33 13.52
CA PRO A 233 -19.99 28.37 12.46
C PRO A 233 -20.12 26.92 12.94
N ILE A 234 -20.60 26.03 12.07
CA ILE A 234 -20.62 24.58 12.28
C ILE A 234 -19.22 24.04 11.96
N VAL A 235 -18.45 23.76 13.01
CA VAL A 235 -17.09 23.21 12.89
C VAL A 235 -17.12 21.69 13.02
N GLN A 236 -16.51 20.99 12.07
CA GLN A 236 -16.23 19.55 12.11
C GLN A 236 -14.70 19.33 12.02
N ASP A 237 -14.24 18.11 12.32
CA ASP A 237 -12.81 17.75 12.30
C ASP A 237 -12.10 18.09 10.97
N ASN A 238 -12.82 17.96 9.83
CA ASN A 238 -12.24 18.04 8.47
C ASN A 238 -12.69 19.27 7.66
N PHE A 239 -13.74 19.97 8.09
CA PHE A 239 -14.30 21.12 7.39
C PHE A 239 -15.23 21.97 8.26
N VAL A 240 -15.55 23.16 7.77
CA VAL A 240 -16.42 24.15 8.42
C VAL A 240 -17.57 24.53 7.49
N VAL A 241 -18.75 24.79 8.04
CA VAL A 241 -19.84 25.50 7.35
C VAL A 241 -20.26 26.72 8.17
N ALA A 242 -20.32 27.92 7.57
CA ALA A 242 -20.77 29.14 8.22
C ALA A 242 -21.81 29.87 7.37
N VAL A 243 -22.85 30.43 8.00
CA VAL A 243 -23.97 31.10 7.33
C VAL A 243 -24.28 32.42 8.05
N TYR A 244 -24.20 33.53 7.31
CA TYR A 244 -24.42 34.89 7.84
C TYR A 244 -25.39 35.68 6.96
N ASP A 245 -26.41 36.32 7.54
CA ASP A 245 -27.19 37.35 6.87
C ASP A 245 -26.35 38.62 6.76
N LEU A 246 -25.99 39.00 5.54
CA LEU A 246 -25.06 40.09 5.25
C LEU A 246 -25.63 41.47 5.63
N LYS A 247 -26.96 41.62 5.66
CA LYS A 247 -27.62 42.87 6.06
C LYS A 247 -27.78 42.99 7.57
N ALA A 248 -28.05 41.88 8.26
CA ALA A 248 -28.21 41.87 9.71
C ALA A 248 -26.88 41.98 10.46
N THR A 249 -25.80 41.40 9.91
CA THR A 249 -24.52 41.22 10.62
C THR A 249 -23.40 42.17 10.20
N ASN A 250 -23.53 42.88 9.07
CA ASN A 250 -22.47 43.73 8.47
C ASN A 250 -21.14 42.99 8.22
N VAL A 251 -21.19 41.66 8.09
CA VAL A 251 -20.06 40.81 7.77
C VAL A 251 -19.61 41.03 6.33
N SER A 252 -18.31 41.26 6.13
CA SER A 252 -17.68 41.42 4.82
C SER A 252 -16.79 40.24 4.41
N GLY A 253 -16.73 39.19 5.23
CA GLY A 253 -15.90 38.01 4.98
C GLY A 253 -15.62 37.14 6.21
N LEU A 254 -14.72 36.18 6.05
CA LEU A 254 -14.31 35.20 7.05
C LEU A 254 -12.77 35.15 7.16
N LEU A 255 -12.25 35.02 8.38
CA LEU A 255 -10.83 34.82 8.69
C LEU A 255 -10.65 33.48 9.39
N MET A 256 -9.57 32.78 9.03
CA MET A 256 -9.21 31.48 9.59
C MET A 256 -7.75 31.52 10.03
N GLU A 257 -7.54 31.40 11.33
CA GLU A 257 -6.25 31.57 12.00
C GLU A 257 -5.86 30.34 12.83
N ASN A 258 -4.56 30.05 12.95
CA ASN A 258 -4.01 28.94 13.75
C ASN A 258 -4.64 27.57 13.44
N CYS A 259 -4.91 27.29 12.16
CA CYS A 259 -5.66 26.11 11.74
C CYS A 259 -4.74 24.88 11.69
N GLY A 260 -4.85 24.05 12.72
CA GLY A 260 -4.20 22.73 12.82
C GLY A 260 -5.13 21.59 12.40
N THR A 261 -4.73 20.35 12.67
CA THR A 261 -5.47 19.14 12.21
C THR A 261 -6.81 18.87 12.89
N THR A 262 -7.20 19.65 13.91
CA THR A 262 -8.44 19.43 14.70
C THR A 262 -9.08 20.72 15.22
N GLN A 263 -8.44 21.87 15.07
CA GLN A 263 -8.92 23.17 15.56
C GLN A 263 -8.43 24.29 14.65
N CYS A 264 -9.27 25.28 14.43
CA CYS A 264 -9.02 26.46 13.60
C CYS A 264 -9.83 27.60 14.21
N ASN A 265 -9.21 28.75 14.46
CA ASN A 265 -9.91 29.91 14.99
C ASN A 265 -10.60 30.64 13.84
N ILE A 266 -11.90 30.86 13.99
CA ILE A 266 -12.74 31.44 12.94
C ILE A 266 -13.30 32.76 13.45
N SER A 267 -13.12 33.82 12.67
CA SER A 267 -13.66 35.14 12.98
C SER A 267 -14.22 35.81 11.73
N THR A 268 -15.15 36.73 11.90
CA THR A 268 -15.76 37.49 10.81
C THR A 268 -14.95 38.73 10.48
N LEU A 269 -14.90 39.10 9.21
CA LEU A 269 -14.46 40.44 8.78
C LEU A 269 -15.64 41.40 8.86
N GLU A 270 -15.37 42.61 9.34
CA GLU A 270 -16.32 43.72 9.38
C GLU A 270 -15.81 44.87 8.52
N ASN A 271 -16.70 45.51 7.75
CA ASN A 271 -16.41 46.68 6.90
C ASN A 271 -15.39 46.40 5.76
N THR A 272 -14.94 47.47 5.08
CA THR A 272 -14.07 47.40 3.88
C THR A 272 -12.68 46.87 4.23
N VAL A 273 -12.27 45.77 3.60
CA VAL A 273 -11.09 44.97 4.00
C VAL A 273 -9.83 45.41 3.26
N ASN A 274 -8.83 45.91 3.99
CA ASN A 274 -7.51 46.16 3.41
C ASN A 274 -6.64 44.89 3.41
N LEU A 275 -6.61 44.19 2.27
CA LEU A 275 -5.83 42.96 2.05
C LEU A 275 -4.33 43.08 2.41
N THR A 276 -3.73 44.29 2.37
CA THR A 276 -2.31 44.44 2.78
C THR A 276 -2.09 44.37 4.28
N GLN A 277 -3.10 44.74 5.09
CA GLN A 277 -3.06 44.62 6.55
C GLN A 277 -3.30 43.17 6.99
N LEU A 278 -4.18 42.43 6.30
CA LEU A 278 -4.33 40.99 6.52
C LEU A 278 -3.04 40.22 6.23
N ALA A 279 -2.28 40.64 5.20
CA ALA A 279 -0.98 40.05 4.87
C ALA A 279 0.13 40.31 5.92
N GLU A 280 -0.15 41.06 6.98
CA GLU A 280 0.76 41.28 8.12
C GLU A 280 0.50 40.36 9.31
N ASN A 281 -0.62 39.64 9.30
CA ASN A 281 -0.94 38.70 10.35
C ASN A 281 -0.15 37.38 10.18
N GLU A 282 0.66 37.01 11.16
CA GLU A 282 1.46 35.77 11.16
C GLU A 282 0.64 34.52 11.50
N ASN A 283 -0.54 34.66 12.10
CA ASN A 283 -1.42 33.54 12.48
C ASN A 283 -2.45 33.19 11.40
N LEU A 284 -2.61 34.04 10.38
CA LEU A 284 -3.60 33.87 9.32
C LEU A 284 -3.22 32.71 8.39
N GLU A 285 -4.14 31.78 8.19
CA GLU A 285 -4.00 30.63 7.29
C GLU A 285 -4.83 30.79 6.02
N THR A 286 -6.08 31.28 6.13
CA THR A 286 -6.92 31.60 4.98
C THR A 286 -7.89 32.75 5.30
N ALA A 287 -8.22 33.56 4.29
CA ALA A 287 -9.28 34.57 4.39
C ALA A 287 -10.18 34.58 3.16
N ILE A 288 -11.46 34.87 3.39
CA ILE A 288 -12.51 35.12 2.39
C ILE A 288 -12.95 36.57 2.58
N ALA A 289 -12.90 37.43 1.56
CA ALA A 289 -13.32 38.84 1.67
C ALA A 289 -14.11 39.30 0.44
N LEU A 290 -15.21 40.03 0.66
CA LEU A 290 -16.06 40.58 -0.39
C LEU A 290 -15.56 41.97 -0.82
N SER A 291 -15.60 42.30 -2.12
CA SER A 291 -15.25 43.63 -2.60
C SER A 291 -16.26 44.71 -2.20
N ASP A 292 -15.80 45.96 -2.09
CA ASP A 292 -16.67 47.12 -1.79
C ASP A 292 -17.83 47.29 -2.80
N SER A 293 -17.63 46.89 -4.06
CA SER A 293 -18.68 46.90 -5.09
C SER A 293 -19.74 45.81 -4.86
N LEU A 294 -19.33 44.61 -4.44
CA LEU A 294 -20.23 43.52 -4.09
C LEU A 294 -21.00 43.83 -2.81
N LEU A 295 -20.33 44.40 -1.79
CA LEU A 295 -20.99 44.94 -0.59
C LEU A 295 -22.00 46.04 -0.94
N SER A 296 -21.70 46.89 -1.92
CA SER A 296 -22.65 47.90 -2.42
C SER A 296 -23.85 47.28 -3.13
N GLN A 297 -23.67 46.19 -3.90
CA GLN A 297 -24.76 45.42 -4.50
C GLN A 297 -25.64 44.75 -3.43
N ILE A 298 -25.02 44.13 -2.43
CA ILE A 298 -25.69 43.53 -1.26
C ILE A 298 -26.59 44.54 -0.55
N GLN A 299 -26.09 45.75 -0.28
CA GLN A 299 -26.85 46.82 0.36
C GLN A 299 -28.01 47.34 -0.50
N GLN A 300 -27.89 47.29 -1.84
CA GLN A 300 -28.91 47.74 -2.79
C GLN A 300 -29.95 46.67 -3.18
N SER A 301 -29.68 45.39 -2.92
CA SER A 301 -30.62 44.29 -3.16
C SER A 301 -31.92 44.48 -2.36
N GLU A 302 -33.07 44.01 -2.87
CA GLU A 302 -34.34 44.07 -2.11
C GLU A 302 -34.47 42.93 -1.08
N GLY A 303 -33.86 41.76 -1.33
CA GLY A 303 -33.86 40.61 -0.42
C GLY A 303 -32.86 40.72 0.75
N SER A 304 -32.76 39.67 1.57
CA SER A 304 -31.73 39.49 2.59
C SER A 304 -30.68 38.47 2.10
N PRO A 305 -29.69 38.90 1.30
CA PRO A 305 -28.69 37.98 0.77
C PRO A 305 -27.87 37.36 1.90
N LYS A 306 -27.67 36.05 1.84
CA LYS A 306 -26.89 35.29 2.82
C LYS A 306 -25.47 35.09 2.28
N LEU A 307 -24.49 35.05 3.16
CA LEU A 307 -23.15 34.53 2.90
C LEU A 307 -23.08 33.12 3.48
N VAL A 308 -23.07 32.11 2.62
CA VAL A 308 -22.76 30.73 2.98
C VAL A 308 -21.31 30.48 2.60
N THR A 309 -20.51 29.97 3.53
CA THR A 309 -19.13 29.55 3.29
C THR A 309 -18.92 28.13 3.77
N THR A 310 -18.29 27.30 2.95
CA THR A 310 -17.82 25.97 3.29
C THR A 310 -16.30 25.96 3.17
N VAL A 311 -15.57 25.47 4.17
CA VAL A 311 -14.11 25.40 4.09
C VAL A 311 -13.63 24.02 4.45
N PHE A 312 -13.10 23.30 3.45
CA PHE A 312 -12.56 21.96 3.59
C PHE A 312 -11.04 22.00 3.75
N PHE A 313 -10.53 21.30 4.77
CA PHE A 313 -9.09 21.22 5.05
C PHE A 313 -8.36 20.20 4.15
N SER A 314 -9.10 19.40 3.36
CA SER A 314 -8.56 18.37 2.48
C SER A 314 -9.48 18.11 1.29
N ASP A 315 -8.91 17.63 0.18
CA ASP A 315 -9.57 17.43 -1.12
C ASP A 315 -10.21 16.03 -1.29
N VAL A 316 -10.36 15.27 -0.20
CA VAL A 316 -10.83 13.87 -0.20
C VAL A 316 -12.18 13.64 -0.90
N LEU A 317 -13.07 14.64 -0.92
CA LEU A 317 -14.36 14.59 -1.64
C LEU A 317 -14.30 15.14 -3.08
N PHE A 318 -13.24 15.87 -3.44
CA PHE A 318 -13.06 16.54 -4.73
C PHE A 318 -12.28 15.63 -5.69
N ASN A 319 -12.92 14.52 -6.08
CA ASN A 319 -12.30 13.47 -6.89
C ASN A 319 -12.58 13.69 -8.37
N GLU A 320 -11.54 13.96 -9.16
CA GLU A 320 -11.70 14.21 -10.59
C GLU A 320 -12.06 12.92 -11.34
N VAL A 321 -13.02 13.01 -12.27
CA VAL A 321 -13.42 11.88 -13.15
C VAL A 321 -12.32 11.58 -14.19
N VAL A 322 -11.49 12.57 -14.53
CA VAL A 322 -10.37 12.45 -15.47
C VAL A 322 -9.17 11.77 -14.78
N GLU A 323 -8.28 11.15 -15.56
CA GLU A 323 -7.03 10.61 -15.03
C GLU A 323 -6.05 11.72 -14.63
N GLY A 324 -5.63 11.68 -13.36
CA GLY A 324 -4.73 12.65 -12.75
C GLY A 324 -5.44 13.50 -11.69
N GLN A 325 -5.17 13.23 -10.41
CA GLN A 325 -5.60 14.10 -9.32
C GLN A 325 -4.63 15.27 -9.23
N ARG A 326 -5.15 16.50 -9.24
CA ARG A 326 -4.35 17.71 -8.97
C ARG A 326 -4.28 18.00 -7.48
N ASN A 327 -3.11 18.42 -7.01
CA ASN A 327 -2.95 18.89 -5.64
C ASN A 327 -3.52 20.30 -5.49
N VAL A 328 -4.34 20.51 -4.46
CA VAL A 328 -5.01 21.78 -4.18
C VAL A 328 -4.76 22.23 -2.75
N SER A 329 -4.94 23.51 -2.48
CA SER A 329 -4.95 24.08 -1.13
C SER A 329 -6.17 23.62 -0.31
N MET A 330 -6.37 24.20 0.88
CA MET A 330 -7.70 24.25 1.48
C MET A 330 -8.72 24.79 0.45
N ILE A 331 -9.92 24.24 0.48
CA ILE A 331 -10.97 24.50 -0.52
C ILE A 331 -12.03 25.37 0.14
N CYS A 332 -12.26 26.55 -0.42
CA CYS A 332 -13.25 27.51 0.06
C CYS A 332 -14.47 27.54 -0.88
N GLY A 333 -15.55 26.88 -0.50
CA GLY A 333 -16.86 27.10 -1.09
C GLY A 333 -17.49 28.39 -0.59
N LEU A 334 -18.12 29.11 -1.51
CA LEU A 334 -18.84 30.33 -1.23
C LEU A 334 -20.11 30.37 -2.10
N LEU A 335 -21.25 30.62 -1.45
CA LEU A 335 -22.54 30.81 -2.09
C LEU A 335 -23.17 32.10 -1.58
N LEU A 336 -23.87 32.81 -2.46
CA LEU A 336 -24.56 34.06 -2.15
C LEU A 336 -26.06 33.98 -2.48
N PRO A 337 -26.87 33.21 -1.71
CA PRO A 337 -28.31 33.09 -1.97
C PRO A 337 -29.01 34.45 -1.96
N GLY A 338 -29.80 34.72 -2.99
CA GLY A 338 -30.50 36.00 -3.17
C GLY A 338 -29.75 37.04 -4.02
N LEU A 339 -28.61 36.68 -4.61
CA LEU A 339 -27.93 37.46 -5.65
C LEU A 339 -27.93 36.70 -6.98
N GLU A 340 -28.11 37.43 -8.09
CA GLU A 340 -28.00 36.88 -9.45
C GLU A 340 -26.54 36.93 -9.92
N GLU A 341 -26.09 35.89 -10.62
CA GLU A 341 -24.77 35.84 -11.28
C GLU A 341 -24.83 36.42 -12.71
N PRO A 342 -23.73 37.04 -13.21
CA PRO A 342 -22.44 37.26 -12.55
C PRO A 342 -22.48 38.39 -11.52
N LEU A 343 -21.60 38.32 -10.51
CA LEU A 343 -21.56 39.28 -9.40
C LEU A 343 -21.06 40.66 -9.86
N ASN A 344 -21.58 41.75 -9.29
CA ASN A 344 -21.09 43.12 -9.54
C ASN A 344 -19.89 43.45 -8.66
N GLY A 345 -18.85 42.62 -8.73
CA GLY A 345 -17.67 42.74 -7.90
C GLY A 345 -16.84 41.47 -7.91
N SER A 346 -16.08 41.26 -6.84
CA SER A 346 -15.28 40.06 -6.71
C SER A 346 -15.15 39.61 -5.28
N VAL A 347 -14.96 38.31 -5.13
CA VAL A 347 -14.60 37.64 -3.89
C VAL A 347 -13.09 37.42 -3.92
N PHE A 348 -12.41 37.88 -2.87
CA PHE A 348 -10.98 37.68 -2.67
C PHE A 348 -10.78 36.49 -1.75
N LEU A 349 -10.00 35.51 -2.22
CA LEU A 349 -9.58 34.36 -1.45
C LEU A 349 -8.07 34.41 -1.26
N MET A 350 -7.65 34.38 0.00
CA MET A 350 -6.26 34.59 0.40
C MET A 350 -5.74 33.33 1.09
N TYR A 351 -4.79 32.65 0.46
CA TYR A 351 -4.23 31.39 0.94
C TYR A 351 -2.81 31.59 1.47
N ASN A 352 -2.50 31.09 2.66
CA ASN A 352 -1.13 31.05 3.17
C ASN A 352 -0.28 30.09 2.32
N THR A 353 0.74 30.63 1.68
CA THR A 353 1.71 29.92 0.85
C THR A 353 3.12 30.08 1.46
N PRO A 354 3.63 29.09 2.21
CA PRO A 354 5.03 29.11 2.60
C PRO A 354 5.92 29.15 1.36
N SER A 355 7.04 29.89 1.43
CA SER A 355 7.82 30.39 0.28
C SER A 355 8.54 29.33 -0.58
N GLU A 356 8.19 28.05 -0.43
CA GLU A 356 8.73 26.91 -1.16
C GLU A 356 7.66 26.21 -2.05
N VAL A 357 6.39 26.60 -1.96
CA VAL A 357 5.30 25.98 -2.73
C VAL A 357 5.02 26.77 -4.02
N ASP A 358 5.37 26.15 -5.15
CA ASP A 358 5.01 26.61 -6.49
C ASP A 358 3.50 26.38 -6.73
N TYR A 359 2.81 27.35 -7.32
CA TYR A 359 1.39 27.29 -7.63
C TYR A 359 1.14 27.72 -9.07
N ASN A 360 0.21 27.05 -9.75
CA ASN A 360 -0.06 27.31 -11.17
C ASN A 360 -1.12 28.39 -11.36
N SER A 361 -2.27 28.23 -10.71
CA SER A 361 -3.47 29.00 -11.03
C SER A 361 -4.48 28.99 -9.87
N CYS A 362 -5.32 30.01 -9.81
CA CYS A 362 -6.55 29.99 -9.04
C CYS A 362 -7.59 29.18 -9.83
N ALA A 363 -8.30 28.28 -9.16
CA ALA A 363 -9.27 27.40 -9.81
C ALA A 363 -10.56 27.26 -9.01
N TYR A 364 -11.60 26.80 -9.71
CA TYR A 364 -12.88 26.42 -9.15
C TYR A 364 -13.26 24.99 -9.53
N TRP A 365 -14.05 24.35 -8.68
CA TRP A 365 -14.65 23.06 -8.93
C TRP A 365 -15.85 23.24 -9.85
N ASN A 366 -15.71 22.78 -11.09
CA ASN A 366 -16.76 22.84 -12.08
C ASN A 366 -17.57 21.54 -12.05
N TYR A 367 -18.68 21.55 -11.33
CA TYR A 367 -19.76 20.58 -11.54
C TYR A 367 -20.24 20.72 -13.00
N ASN A 368 -20.06 19.70 -13.83
CA ASN A 368 -20.22 19.83 -15.28
C ASN A 368 -21.69 19.68 -15.71
N VAL A 369 -22.55 20.62 -15.29
CA VAL A 369 -24.01 20.55 -15.47
C VAL A 369 -24.41 20.84 -16.92
N THR A 370 -24.43 19.80 -17.76
CA THR A 370 -24.95 19.89 -19.13
C THR A 370 -26.47 19.66 -19.17
N GLY A 371 -27.24 20.69 -18.84
CA GLY A 371 -28.63 20.85 -19.29
C GLY A 371 -29.63 19.74 -18.92
N GLY A 372 -30.03 19.67 -17.65
CA GLY A 372 -31.21 18.93 -17.17
C GLY A 372 -30.87 17.77 -16.22
N ASP A 373 -31.08 17.98 -14.91
CA ASP A 373 -31.07 17.05 -13.76
C ASP A 373 -29.95 15.99 -13.64
N GLN A 374 -28.96 16.00 -14.52
CA GLN A 374 -27.83 15.08 -14.52
C GLN A 374 -26.55 15.84 -14.22
N MET A 375 -26.08 15.73 -12.97
CA MET A 375 -24.71 16.07 -12.62
C MET A 375 -23.78 15.16 -13.42
N VAL A 376 -22.90 15.75 -14.22
CA VAL A 376 -21.74 15.07 -14.79
C VAL A 376 -20.55 15.46 -13.92
N GLY A 377 -19.78 14.46 -13.48
CA GLY A 377 -18.84 14.61 -12.38
C GLY A 377 -17.80 15.73 -12.55
N GLY A 378 -17.44 16.33 -11.42
CA GLY A 378 -16.66 17.55 -11.30
C GLY A 378 -15.18 17.41 -11.69
N VAL A 379 -14.63 18.56 -12.06
CA VAL A 379 -13.26 18.75 -12.54
C VAL A 379 -12.81 20.16 -12.12
N TRP A 380 -11.55 20.32 -11.71
CA TRP A 380 -11.00 21.67 -11.46
C TRP A 380 -10.81 22.45 -12.78
N LYS A 381 -11.35 23.66 -12.85
CA LYS A 381 -11.09 24.60 -13.96
C LYS A 381 -10.27 25.77 -13.45
N GLU A 382 -9.23 26.11 -14.20
CA GLU A 382 -8.44 27.31 -13.97
C GLU A 382 -9.24 28.56 -14.34
N ASP A 383 -9.01 29.65 -13.63
CA ASP A 383 -9.79 30.90 -13.74
C ASP A 383 -8.87 32.12 -13.91
N ALA A 384 -8.01 32.37 -12.92
CA ALA A 384 -7.17 33.56 -12.85
C ALA A 384 -5.77 33.25 -12.28
N ASP A 385 -4.81 34.12 -12.60
CA ASP A 385 -3.48 34.07 -12.02
C ASP A 385 -3.47 34.64 -10.58
N PRO A 386 -2.95 33.90 -9.58
CA PRO A 386 -2.87 34.36 -8.19
C PRO A 386 -1.91 35.57 -8.02
N ILE A 387 -2.36 36.59 -7.29
CA ILE A 387 -1.54 37.75 -6.93
C ILE A 387 -0.74 37.44 -5.67
N THR A 388 0.57 37.29 -5.80
CA THR A 388 1.48 37.08 -4.66
C THR A 388 1.62 38.33 -3.78
N LYS A 389 1.40 38.20 -2.47
CA LYS A 389 1.80 39.21 -1.47
C LYS A 389 2.41 38.57 -0.23
N LYS A 390 3.69 38.86 0.03
CA LYS A 390 4.48 38.27 1.14
C LYS A 390 4.42 36.73 1.09
N ARG A 391 3.75 36.10 2.06
CA ARG A 391 3.55 34.65 2.19
C ARG A 391 2.16 34.18 1.73
N PHE A 392 1.47 34.96 0.91
CA PHE A 392 0.10 34.66 0.51
C PHE A 392 -0.09 34.74 -1.00
N ALA A 393 -0.89 33.81 -1.52
CA ALA A 393 -1.49 33.89 -2.85
C ALA A 393 -2.92 34.43 -2.72
N ILE A 394 -3.25 35.49 -3.47
CA ILE A 394 -4.58 36.11 -3.48
C ILE A 394 -5.25 35.83 -4.82
N CYS A 395 -6.34 35.08 -4.77
CA CYS A 395 -7.23 34.80 -5.89
C CYS A 395 -8.43 35.77 -5.90
N GLN A 396 -8.95 36.06 -7.08
CA GLN A 396 -10.09 36.95 -7.30
C GLN A 396 -11.09 36.27 -8.23
N PHE A 397 -12.35 36.15 -7.80
CA PHE A 397 -13.42 35.45 -8.53
C PHE A 397 -14.71 36.29 -8.59
N ASP A 398 -15.53 36.13 -9.63
CA ASP A 398 -16.78 36.89 -9.88
C ASP A 398 -18.07 36.01 -9.92
N HIS A 399 -17.94 34.73 -9.56
CA HIS A 399 -19.02 33.74 -9.43
C HIS A 399 -19.00 33.06 -8.05
N THR A 400 -19.91 32.12 -7.80
CA THR A 400 -20.08 31.43 -6.52
C THR A 400 -19.96 29.91 -6.68
N THR A 401 -18.81 29.36 -6.31
CA THR A 401 -18.49 27.92 -6.44
C THR A 401 -17.55 27.47 -5.31
N HIS A 402 -16.99 26.26 -5.42
CA HIS A 402 -15.88 25.80 -4.57
C HIS A 402 -14.53 26.17 -5.17
N PHE A 403 -13.76 26.99 -4.48
CA PHE A 403 -12.50 27.54 -4.97
C PHE A 403 -11.29 26.92 -4.28
N ALA A 404 -10.17 26.83 -5.01
CA ALA A 404 -8.88 26.45 -4.45
C ALA A 404 -7.73 27.07 -5.24
N LEU A 405 -6.54 27.08 -4.65
CA LEU A 405 -5.29 27.30 -5.37
C LEU A 405 -4.79 25.96 -5.92
N LEU A 406 -4.55 25.84 -7.23
CA LEU A 406 -3.87 24.68 -7.81
C LEU A 406 -2.37 24.78 -7.45
N LEU A 407 -1.96 23.95 -6.51
CA LEU A 407 -0.56 23.84 -6.08
C LEU A 407 0.14 23.01 -7.15
N ALA A 408 1.01 23.60 -7.95
CA ALA A 408 1.31 23.23 -9.35
C ALA A 408 0.68 21.96 -9.99
N ASN A 409 1.01 20.68 -9.76
CA ASN A 409 1.62 19.95 -8.64
C ASN A 409 2.90 20.57 -8.02
N GLY A 410 2.71 21.33 -6.95
CA GLY A 410 3.70 22.20 -6.30
C GLY A 410 4.90 21.43 -5.81
N ASN A 411 5.90 21.34 -6.69
CA ASN A 411 7.26 20.83 -6.62
C ASN A 411 7.59 19.68 -5.64
N ASN A 412 6.60 18.92 -5.19
CA ASN A 412 6.75 17.56 -4.70
C ASN A 412 6.79 16.58 -5.87
N SER A 413 6.24 16.91 -7.04
CA SER A 413 6.55 16.22 -8.30
C SER A 413 7.67 16.89 -9.11
N LEU A 414 8.31 17.96 -8.64
CA LEU A 414 9.63 18.37 -9.16
C LEU A 414 10.73 17.91 -8.20
N SER A 415 10.52 17.93 -6.89
CA SER A 415 11.33 17.16 -5.94
C SER A 415 11.25 15.66 -6.23
N ASP A 416 10.05 15.07 -6.42
CA ASP A 416 9.92 13.65 -6.75
C ASP A 416 10.08 13.34 -8.22
N ALA A 417 9.67 14.15 -9.21
CA ALA A 417 10.06 13.82 -10.59
C ALA A 417 11.50 14.20 -10.91
N ASP A 418 12.18 15.13 -10.22
CA ASP A 418 13.65 15.20 -10.28
C ASP A 418 14.27 14.05 -9.50
N LYS A 419 13.74 13.60 -8.34
CA LYS A 419 14.25 12.36 -7.71
C LYS A 419 14.08 11.16 -8.62
N TYR A 420 12.89 10.92 -9.19
CA TYR A 420 12.60 9.83 -10.11
C TYR A 420 13.42 9.99 -11.40
N ARG A 421 13.50 11.17 -12.01
CA ARG A 421 14.36 11.43 -13.19
C ARG A 421 15.86 11.28 -12.88
N ILE A 422 16.33 11.67 -11.70
CA ILE A 422 17.71 11.43 -11.25
C ILE A 422 17.89 9.93 -10.97
N LEU A 423 16.91 9.24 -10.40
CA LEU A 423 16.90 7.78 -10.22
C LEU A 423 16.90 7.05 -11.57
N ASP A 424 16.18 7.53 -12.58
CA ASP A 424 16.09 6.98 -13.93
C ASP A 424 17.41 7.20 -14.66
N ILE A 425 17.92 8.44 -14.68
CA ILE A 425 19.24 8.76 -15.24
C ILE A 425 20.34 7.94 -14.54
N MET A 426 20.28 7.81 -13.21
CA MET A 426 21.22 7.01 -12.44
C MET A 426 21.07 5.52 -12.72
N THR A 427 19.83 5.01 -12.85
CA THR A 427 19.52 3.63 -13.20
C THR A 427 20.03 3.31 -14.59
N ASP A 428 19.78 4.17 -15.58
CA ASP A 428 20.25 4.02 -16.95
C ASP A 428 21.78 3.98 -17.02
N ILE A 429 22.45 4.98 -16.44
CA ILE A 429 23.93 5.03 -16.43
C ILE A 429 24.50 3.80 -15.73
N ASN A 430 23.94 3.41 -14.58
CA ASN A 430 24.42 2.27 -13.81
C ASN A 430 24.11 0.93 -14.49
N CYS A 431 22.93 0.75 -15.08
CA CYS A 431 22.54 -0.44 -15.84
C CYS A 431 23.41 -0.61 -17.08
N MET A 432 23.70 0.46 -17.82
CA MET A 432 24.64 0.42 -18.95
C MET A 432 26.05 0.01 -18.50
N LEU A 433 26.54 0.57 -17.39
CA LEU A 433 27.84 0.20 -16.81
C LEU A 433 27.86 -1.25 -16.30
N SER A 434 26.74 -1.71 -15.73
CA SER A 434 26.50 -3.08 -15.25
C SER A 434 26.50 -4.08 -16.42
N LEU A 435 25.82 -3.77 -17.52
CA LEU A 435 25.82 -4.55 -18.76
C LEU A 435 27.21 -4.67 -19.37
N ILE A 436 28.01 -3.59 -19.40
CA ILE A 436 29.43 -3.64 -19.82
C ILE A 436 30.24 -4.60 -18.93
N GLY A 437 30.04 -4.54 -17.61
CA GLY A 437 30.68 -5.45 -16.67
C GLY A 437 30.30 -6.91 -16.90
N ILE A 438 28.99 -7.19 -17.03
CA ILE A 438 28.46 -8.53 -17.29
C ILE A 438 28.99 -9.08 -18.63
N LEU A 439 28.99 -8.27 -19.69
CA LEU A 439 29.57 -8.64 -20.98
C LEU A 439 31.06 -8.99 -20.84
N GLY A 440 31.82 -8.25 -20.04
CA GLY A 440 33.22 -8.56 -19.73
C GLY A 440 33.39 -9.90 -19.00
N ILE A 441 32.51 -10.23 -18.05
CA ILE A 441 32.51 -11.53 -17.34
C ILE A 441 32.17 -12.67 -18.30
N LEU A 442 31.12 -12.52 -19.11
CA LEU A 442 30.69 -13.52 -20.10
C LEU A 442 31.75 -13.73 -21.20
N LEU A 443 32.40 -12.66 -21.65
CA LEU A 443 33.54 -12.72 -22.56
C LEU A 443 34.74 -13.45 -21.93
N THR A 444 35.05 -13.19 -20.66
CA THR A 444 36.08 -13.96 -19.94
C THR A 444 35.72 -15.45 -19.91
N ALA A 445 34.47 -15.79 -19.62
CA ALA A 445 33.99 -17.16 -19.57
C ALA A 445 34.06 -17.87 -20.93
N ALA A 446 33.83 -17.13 -22.03
CA ALA A 446 33.93 -17.64 -23.40
C ALA A 446 35.40 -17.82 -23.85
N LEU A 447 36.28 -16.86 -23.55
CA LEU A 447 37.68 -16.88 -23.99
C LEU A 447 38.57 -17.84 -23.19
N PHE A 448 38.30 -18.03 -21.89
CA PHE A 448 39.19 -18.75 -20.99
C PHE A 448 38.51 -19.96 -20.34
N GLU A 449 38.55 -21.13 -21.00
CA GLU A 449 37.98 -22.37 -20.44
C GLU A 449 38.58 -22.71 -19.06
N ARG A 450 39.88 -22.46 -18.84
CA ARG A 450 40.55 -22.65 -17.53
C ARG A 450 39.92 -21.80 -16.42
N TRP A 451 39.45 -20.60 -16.73
CA TRP A 451 38.71 -19.75 -15.80
C TRP A 451 37.28 -20.27 -15.58
N ARG A 452 36.58 -20.65 -16.66
CA ARG A 452 35.21 -21.19 -16.63
C ARG A 452 35.09 -22.56 -15.96
N ARG A 453 36.17 -23.35 -15.87
CA ARG A 453 36.16 -24.65 -15.18
C ARG A 453 36.06 -24.56 -13.65
N ASN A 454 36.37 -23.41 -13.05
CA ASN A 454 36.20 -23.22 -11.61
C ASN A 454 34.70 -23.13 -11.27
N THR A 455 34.21 -24.01 -10.41
CA THR A 455 32.79 -24.07 -10.02
C THR A 455 32.25 -22.76 -9.44
N GLY A 456 33.08 -21.99 -8.71
CA GLY A 456 32.69 -20.65 -8.25
C GLY A 456 32.44 -19.68 -9.40
N ASN A 457 33.24 -19.77 -10.47
CA ASN A 457 33.05 -18.96 -11.68
C ASN A 457 31.85 -19.43 -12.52
N GLN A 458 31.48 -20.71 -12.46
CA GLN A 458 30.27 -21.23 -13.12
C GLN A 458 29.00 -20.70 -12.46
N ILE A 459 28.98 -20.64 -11.12
CA ILE A 459 27.89 -20.05 -10.34
C ILE A 459 27.81 -18.54 -10.58
N LEU A 460 28.96 -17.85 -10.62
CA LEU A 460 29.06 -16.45 -11.04
C LEU A 460 28.46 -16.21 -12.44
N VAL A 461 28.76 -17.07 -13.42
CA VAL A 461 28.22 -16.96 -14.78
C VAL A 461 26.69 -17.11 -14.79
N ASN A 462 26.11 -18.06 -14.03
CA ASN A 462 24.66 -18.18 -13.93
C ASN A 462 24.02 -16.93 -13.28
N PHE A 463 24.64 -16.40 -12.23
CA PHE A 463 24.14 -15.20 -11.55
C PHE A 463 24.14 -13.97 -12.48
N VAL A 464 25.20 -13.72 -13.24
CA VAL A 464 25.21 -12.59 -14.20
C VAL A 464 24.23 -12.79 -15.36
N VAL A 465 23.92 -14.03 -15.74
CA VAL A 465 22.84 -14.31 -16.71
C VAL A 465 21.47 -13.97 -16.12
N ALA A 466 21.20 -14.30 -14.85
CA ALA A 466 19.96 -13.89 -14.18
C ALA A 466 19.82 -12.36 -14.11
N ILE A 467 20.91 -11.65 -13.75
CA ILE A 467 20.94 -10.18 -13.75
C ILE A 467 20.72 -9.62 -15.17
N SER A 468 21.34 -10.21 -16.21
CA SER A 468 21.10 -9.80 -17.60
C SER A 468 19.63 -9.93 -18.00
N ILE A 469 18.98 -11.04 -17.66
CA ILE A 469 17.56 -11.25 -17.97
C ILE A 469 16.71 -10.20 -17.26
N LYS A 470 16.97 -9.92 -15.97
CA LYS A 470 16.26 -8.87 -15.22
C LYS A 470 16.40 -7.49 -15.89
N ILE A 471 17.63 -7.07 -16.21
CA ILE A 471 17.87 -5.74 -16.81
C ILE A 471 17.20 -5.63 -18.18
N VAL A 472 17.29 -6.66 -19.04
CA VAL A 472 16.62 -6.66 -20.34
C VAL A 472 15.10 -6.60 -20.17
N MET A 473 14.52 -7.40 -19.26
CA MET A 473 13.07 -7.45 -19.04
C MET A 473 12.53 -6.18 -18.38
N LEU A 474 13.35 -5.45 -17.60
CA LEU A 474 12.98 -4.13 -17.08
C LEU A 474 12.73 -3.14 -18.23
N TYR A 475 13.64 -3.04 -19.21
CA TYR A 475 13.46 -2.15 -20.36
C TYR A 475 12.36 -2.64 -21.32
N VAL A 476 12.21 -3.95 -21.52
CA VAL A 476 11.09 -4.51 -22.31
C VAL A 476 9.75 -4.19 -21.63
N SER A 477 9.67 -4.27 -20.29
CA SER A 477 8.50 -3.88 -19.51
C SER A 477 8.10 -2.41 -19.73
N VAL A 478 9.05 -1.47 -19.67
CA VAL A 478 8.78 -0.05 -19.98
C VAL A 478 8.26 0.13 -21.41
N ALA A 479 8.88 -0.54 -22.39
CA ALA A 479 8.48 -0.43 -23.79
C ALA A 479 7.06 -0.98 -24.06
N VAL A 480 6.77 -2.18 -23.54
CA VAL A 480 5.45 -2.83 -23.68
C VAL A 480 4.34 -2.03 -23.00
N TYR A 481 4.60 -1.48 -21.81
CA TYR A 481 3.66 -0.62 -21.10
C TYR A 481 3.38 0.68 -21.89
N SER A 482 4.41 1.36 -22.38
CA SER A 482 4.29 2.61 -23.14
C SER A 482 3.49 2.46 -24.44
N GLU A 483 3.65 1.34 -25.15
CA GLU A 483 2.97 1.08 -26.42
C GLU A 483 1.49 0.65 -26.27
N HIS A 484 0.96 0.52 -25.05
CA HIS A 484 -0.41 0.06 -24.77
C HIS A 484 -0.75 -1.27 -25.48
N VAL A 485 0.24 -2.17 -25.56
CA VAL A 485 0.06 -3.50 -26.16
C VAL A 485 -0.91 -4.30 -25.29
N ALA A 486 -1.93 -4.87 -25.92
CA ALA A 486 -3.03 -5.60 -25.27
C ALA A 486 -2.60 -6.46 -24.07
N ASP A 487 -3.41 -6.45 -23.01
CA ASP A 487 -3.22 -6.97 -21.64
C ASP A 487 -2.32 -8.21 -21.50
N VAL A 488 -2.46 -9.18 -22.41
CA VAL A 488 -1.63 -10.40 -22.51
C VAL A 488 -0.13 -10.09 -22.64
N GLY A 489 0.25 -9.08 -23.42
CA GLY A 489 1.64 -8.68 -23.63
C GLY A 489 2.28 -8.13 -22.36
N CYS A 490 1.54 -7.33 -21.60
CA CYS A 490 1.99 -6.83 -20.31
C CYS A 490 2.04 -7.96 -19.27
N SER A 491 1.02 -8.83 -19.24
CA SER A 491 0.97 -9.99 -18.33
C SER A 491 2.16 -10.95 -18.52
N VAL A 492 2.47 -11.32 -19.77
CA VAL A 492 3.65 -12.16 -20.10
C VAL A 492 4.96 -11.47 -19.70
N THR A 493 5.10 -10.18 -19.98
CA THR A 493 6.32 -9.43 -19.67
C THR A 493 6.54 -9.31 -18.16
N GLY A 494 5.47 -9.00 -17.40
CA GLY A 494 5.51 -8.91 -15.95
C GLY A 494 5.81 -10.23 -15.26
N ALA A 495 5.24 -11.34 -15.74
CA ALA A 495 5.57 -12.68 -15.24
C ALA A 495 7.05 -13.06 -15.45
N ILE A 496 7.64 -12.71 -16.60
CA ILE A 496 9.07 -12.98 -16.87
C ILE A 496 9.97 -12.07 -16.02
N LEU A 497 9.61 -10.79 -15.84
CA LEU A 497 10.34 -9.86 -14.97
C LEU A 497 10.31 -10.32 -13.50
N HIS A 498 9.14 -10.73 -12.99
CA HIS A 498 8.94 -11.32 -11.67
C HIS A 498 9.84 -12.56 -11.48
N TYR A 499 9.82 -13.51 -12.42
CA TYR A 499 10.71 -14.68 -12.41
C TYR A 499 12.20 -14.31 -12.36
N ALA A 500 12.61 -13.32 -13.17
CA ALA A 500 14.01 -12.89 -13.24
C ALA A 500 14.50 -12.27 -11.93
N ILE A 501 13.66 -11.48 -11.26
CA ILE A 501 13.93 -10.92 -9.93
C ILE A 501 14.12 -12.06 -8.92
N LEU A 502 13.15 -12.97 -8.79
CA LEU A 502 13.26 -14.07 -7.83
C LEU A 502 14.46 -15.00 -8.09
N SER A 503 14.82 -15.21 -9.36
CA SER A 503 16.03 -15.95 -9.75
C SER A 503 17.31 -15.24 -9.29
N GLU A 504 17.43 -13.92 -9.47
CA GLU A 504 18.56 -13.13 -8.96
C GLU A 504 18.73 -13.34 -7.45
N PHE A 505 17.65 -13.25 -6.67
CA PHE A 505 17.68 -13.44 -5.22
C PHE A 505 18.09 -14.87 -4.81
N CYS A 506 17.65 -15.89 -5.52
CA CYS A 506 18.06 -17.27 -5.28
C CYS A 506 19.57 -17.46 -5.57
N TRP A 507 20.09 -16.90 -6.66
CA TRP A 507 21.53 -16.90 -6.96
C TRP A 507 22.34 -16.11 -5.94
N MET A 508 21.81 -14.99 -5.46
CA MET A 508 22.41 -14.18 -4.40
C MET A 508 22.53 -14.98 -3.08
N LEU A 509 21.49 -15.72 -2.70
CA LEU A 509 21.52 -16.64 -1.54
C LEU A 509 22.51 -17.79 -1.71
N ILE A 510 22.60 -18.37 -2.90
CA ILE A 510 23.61 -19.39 -3.21
C ILE A 510 25.01 -18.81 -2.99
N ILE A 511 25.29 -17.61 -3.51
CA ILE A 511 26.57 -16.93 -3.33
C ILE A 511 26.84 -16.64 -1.85
N ALA A 512 25.83 -16.20 -1.09
CA ALA A 512 25.94 -16.00 0.35
C ALA A 512 26.41 -17.26 1.08
N ILE A 513 25.76 -18.40 0.82
CA ILE A 513 26.09 -19.69 1.42
C ILE A 513 27.50 -20.15 1.01
N LEU A 514 27.92 -19.92 -0.24
CA LEU A 514 29.26 -20.26 -0.71
C LEU A 514 30.35 -19.45 0.00
N GLN A 515 30.13 -18.15 0.22
CA GLN A 515 31.07 -17.35 1.01
C GLN A 515 31.06 -17.79 2.47
N PHE A 516 29.90 -18.00 3.09
CA PHE A 516 29.81 -18.52 4.46
C PHE A 516 30.66 -19.78 4.65
N LYS A 517 30.52 -20.77 3.77
CA LYS A 517 31.34 -21.99 3.81
C LYS A 517 32.83 -21.68 3.65
N ARG A 518 33.20 -20.78 2.75
CA ARG A 518 34.61 -20.38 2.54
C ARG A 518 35.26 -19.65 3.72
N PHE A 519 34.51 -18.88 4.49
CA PHE A 519 35.03 -18.04 5.59
C PHE A 519 34.87 -18.67 6.99
N VAL A 520 33.79 -19.41 7.21
CA VAL A 520 33.40 -19.93 8.53
C VAL A 520 33.73 -21.43 8.66
N GLU A 521 33.28 -22.27 7.73
CA GLU A 521 33.54 -23.72 7.71
C GLU A 521 34.95 -24.04 7.18
N VAL A 522 35.95 -24.05 8.06
CA VAL A 522 37.37 -24.12 7.67
C VAL A 522 37.80 -25.48 7.07
N LEU A 523 37.02 -26.56 7.28
CA LEU A 523 37.44 -27.93 6.94
C LEU A 523 36.31 -28.75 6.31
N GLY A 524 36.18 -28.65 4.98
CA GLY A 524 35.33 -29.51 4.17
C GLY A 524 35.52 -29.23 2.69
N GLY A 525 35.80 -30.27 1.88
CA GLY A 525 35.87 -30.14 0.43
C GLY A 525 34.53 -29.65 -0.15
N PRO A 526 34.51 -29.01 -1.33
CA PRO A 526 33.28 -28.46 -1.91
C PRO A 526 32.22 -29.56 -2.01
N PRO A 527 30.99 -29.33 -1.49
CA PRO A 527 29.97 -30.37 -1.38
C PRO A 527 29.67 -30.99 -2.75
N LYS A 528 29.50 -32.33 -2.77
CA LYS A 528 29.21 -33.07 -4.01
C LYS A 528 27.98 -32.48 -4.71
N TYR A 529 28.10 -32.29 -6.02
CA TYR A 529 27.05 -31.75 -6.91
C TYR A 529 26.59 -30.31 -6.58
N ILE A 530 27.45 -29.48 -6.00
CA ILE A 530 27.14 -28.08 -5.63
C ILE A 530 26.53 -27.25 -6.78
N LEU A 531 27.06 -27.38 -8.00
CA LEU A 531 26.54 -26.67 -9.18
C LEU A 531 25.11 -27.12 -9.53
N LEU A 532 24.82 -28.42 -9.47
CA LEU A 532 23.49 -28.94 -9.77
C LEU A 532 22.46 -28.45 -8.75
N LYS A 533 22.80 -28.51 -7.46
CA LYS A 533 21.95 -27.98 -6.38
C LYS A 533 21.73 -26.47 -6.53
N ALA A 534 22.78 -25.73 -6.89
CA ALA A 534 22.70 -24.31 -7.19
C ALA A 534 21.77 -24.01 -8.37
N CYS A 535 21.89 -24.72 -9.49
CA CYS A 535 21.01 -24.52 -10.65
C CYS A 535 19.53 -24.84 -10.34
N ILE A 536 19.25 -25.87 -9.54
CA ILE A 536 17.88 -26.19 -9.12
C ILE A 536 17.30 -25.04 -8.28
N CYS A 537 18.04 -24.55 -7.29
CA CYS A 537 17.60 -23.44 -6.44
C CYS A 537 17.51 -22.10 -7.21
N GLY A 538 18.47 -21.80 -8.09
CA GLY A 538 18.54 -20.54 -8.82
C GLY A 538 17.59 -20.42 -10.02
N TRP A 539 17.21 -21.53 -10.65
CA TRP A 539 16.36 -21.52 -11.86
C TRP A 539 14.99 -22.20 -11.68
N VAL A 540 14.87 -23.26 -10.87
CA VAL A 540 13.60 -24.00 -10.76
C VAL A 540 12.71 -23.48 -9.64
N PHE A 541 13.28 -23.16 -8.47
CA PHE A 541 12.51 -22.64 -7.33
C PHE A 541 11.74 -21.33 -7.62
N PRO A 542 12.30 -20.33 -8.35
CA PRO A 542 11.58 -19.11 -8.72
C PRO A 542 10.32 -19.31 -9.56
N VAL A 543 10.18 -20.45 -10.24
CA VAL A 543 8.99 -20.74 -11.07
C VAL A 543 7.74 -20.91 -10.21
N LEU A 544 7.87 -21.49 -9.01
CA LEU A 544 6.75 -21.85 -8.14
C LEU A 544 5.84 -20.67 -7.74
N PRO A 545 6.35 -19.55 -7.18
CA PRO A 545 5.51 -18.40 -6.85
C PRO A 545 4.91 -17.74 -8.10
N VAL A 546 5.67 -17.64 -9.21
CA VAL A 546 5.19 -17.01 -10.46
C VAL A 546 4.03 -17.80 -11.06
N THR A 547 4.14 -19.14 -11.13
CA THR A 547 3.05 -19.99 -11.61
C THR A 547 1.88 -20.04 -10.64
N LEU A 548 2.11 -19.96 -9.32
CA LEU A 548 1.03 -19.86 -8.35
C LEU A 548 0.18 -18.59 -8.57
N ILE A 549 0.80 -17.42 -8.75
CA ILE A 549 0.05 -16.18 -9.03
C ILE A 549 -0.71 -16.31 -10.36
N LEU A 550 -0.07 -16.78 -11.43
CA LEU A 550 -0.73 -16.98 -12.74
C LEU A 550 -1.89 -18.00 -12.71
N LEU A 551 -1.91 -18.93 -11.75
CA LEU A 551 -3.00 -19.90 -11.57
C LEU A 551 -4.14 -19.38 -10.70
N VAL A 552 -3.86 -18.46 -9.77
CA VAL A 552 -4.86 -17.85 -8.91
C VAL A 552 -5.60 -16.75 -9.67
N ASP A 553 -4.85 -15.84 -10.30
CA ASP A 553 -5.36 -14.69 -11.03
C ASP A 553 -4.25 -14.09 -11.91
N ALA A 554 -4.38 -14.29 -13.23
CA ALA A 554 -3.43 -13.85 -14.24
C ALA A 554 -3.54 -12.35 -14.59
N ASP A 555 -4.63 -11.69 -14.19
CA ASP A 555 -4.91 -10.28 -14.44
C ASP A 555 -4.17 -9.39 -13.42
N ASN A 556 -3.64 -9.95 -12.31
CA ASN A 556 -2.68 -9.25 -11.43
C ASN A 556 -1.49 -8.62 -12.19
N TYR A 557 -1.17 -9.03 -13.41
CA TYR A 557 -0.07 -8.48 -14.21
C TYR A 557 -0.53 -7.54 -15.35
N SER A 558 -1.83 -7.35 -15.59
CA SER A 558 -2.34 -6.53 -16.70
C SER A 558 -2.42 -5.03 -16.34
N GLU A 559 -2.82 -4.70 -15.11
CA GLU A 559 -2.91 -3.30 -14.63
C GLU A 559 -1.54 -2.59 -14.57
N GLY A 560 -0.48 -3.36 -14.32
CA GLY A 560 0.87 -2.84 -14.11
C GLY A 560 1.03 -1.98 -12.85
N GLN A 561 2.24 -1.46 -12.64
CA GLN A 561 2.52 -0.53 -11.54
C GLN A 561 3.67 0.41 -11.90
N MET A 562 3.53 1.72 -11.63
CA MET A 562 4.56 2.75 -11.86
C MET A 562 5.16 2.75 -13.28
N GLY A 563 4.35 2.56 -14.33
CA GLY A 563 4.84 2.55 -15.72
C GLY A 563 5.54 1.25 -16.15
N LEU A 564 5.38 0.18 -15.38
CA LEU A 564 5.96 -1.14 -15.63
C LEU A 564 4.88 -2.22 -15.65
N CYS A 565 5.05 -3.20 -16.52
CA CYS A 565 4.38 -4.49 -16.46
C CYS A 565 4.93 -5.29 -15.26
N TYR A 566 4.18 -5.27 -14.16
CA TYR A 566 4.60 -5.76 -12.85
C TYR A 566 3.37 -6.20 -12.05
N PRO A 567 3.43 -7.24 -11.21
CA PRO A 567 2.25 -7.71 -10.48
C PRO A 567 1.75 -6.66 -9.47
N SER A 568 0.44 -6.43 -9.46
CA SER A 568 -0.29 -5.58 -8.51
C SER A 568 -0.88 -6.42 -7.36
N GLY A 569 -1.68 -5.78 -6.49
CA GLY A 569 -2.58 -6.44 -5.54
C GLY A 569 -1.94 -7.51 -4.63
N LEU A 570 -2.66 -8.62 -4.43
CA LEU A 570 -2.19 -9.76 -3.65
C LEU A 570 -1.00 -10.49 -4.31
N GLY A 571 -0.93 -10.46 -5.65
CA GLY A 571 0.18 -11.03 -6.42
C GLY A 571 1.53 -10.41 -6.05
N LEU A 572 1.55 -9.09 -5.83
CA LEU A 572 2.71 -8.35 -5.35
C LEU A 572 3.18 -8.83 -3.96
N TYR A 573 2.27 -8.85 -2.98
CA TYR A 573 2.62 -9.17 -1.59
C TYR A 573 3.04 -10.64 -1.41
N LEU A 574 2.26 -11.58 -1.95
CA LEU A 574 2.49 -13.02 -1.76
C LEU A 574 3.51 -13.60 -2.76
N GLY A 575 3.50 -13.13 -4.00
CA GLY A 575 4.41 -13.60 -5.06
C GLY A 575 5.83 -13.03 -4.93
N ILE A 576 5.96 -11.74 -4.62
CA ILE A 576 7.26 -11.06 -4.54
C ILE A 576 7.69 -10.81 -3.09
N TRP A 577 6.97 -9.96 -2.35
CA TRP A 577 7.49 -9.46 -1.06
C TRP A 577 7.78 -10.56 -0.05
N LEU A 578 6.87 -11.53 0.11
CA LEU A 578 7.05 -12.63 1.05
C LEU A 578 8.31 -13.49 0.72
N PRO A 579 8.51 -14.04 -0.49
CA PRO A 579 9.76 -14.70 -0.87
C PRO A 579 11.01 -13.82 -0.73
N LEU A 580 10.94 -12.53 -1.12
CA LEU A 580 12.08 -11.63 -1.02
C LEU A 580 12.52 -11.37 0.41
N ILE A 581 11.58 -11.06 1.31
CA ILE A 581 11.87 -10.80 2.74
C ILE A 581 12.52 -12.03 3.37
N ILE A 582 12.02 -13.24 3.10
CA ILE A 582 12.62 -14.49 3.60
C ILE A 582 14.08 -14.63 3.14
N ILE A 583 14.36 -14.43 1.84
CA ILE A 583 15.72 -14.54 1.29
C ILE A 583 16.65 -13.45 1.86
N ILE A 584 16.18 -12.20 1.96
CA ILE A 584 16.94 -11.07 2.52
C ILE A 584 17.29 -11.35 3.98
N THR A 585 16.35 -11.82 4.79
CA THR A 585 16.59 -12.17 6.21
C THR A 585 17.67 -13.25 6.35
N ILE A 586 17.60 -14.32 5.54
CA ILE A 586 18.62 -15.39 5.56
C ILE A 586 20.00 -14.84 5.16
N ASN A 587 20.06 -14.01 4.11
CA ASN A 587 21.31 -13.37 3.67
C ASN A 587 21.89 -12.42 4.73
N PHE A 588 21.05 -11.67 5.44
CA PHE A 588 21.46 -10.78 6.52
C PHE A 588 21.99 -11.55 7.74
N VAL A 589 21.37 -12.68 8.10
CA VAL A 589 21.90 -13.57 9.15
C VAL A 589 23.26 -14.13 8.75
N ILE A 590 23.40 -14.62 7.50
CA ILE A 590 24.68 -15.09 6.96
C ILE A 590 25.75 -13.99 7.00
N PHE A 591 25.39 -12.74 6.66
CA PHE A 591 26.30 -11.59 6.73
C PHE A 591 26.91 -11.43 8.11
N ILE A 592 26.06 -11.37 9.14
CA ILE A 592 26.46 -11.16 10.53
C ILE A 592 27.39 -12.29 10.97
N PHE A 593 27.12 -13.55 10.61
CA PHE A 593 28.02 -14.65 10.93
C PHE A 593 29.38 -14.55 10.24
N ILE A 594 29.44 -14.15 8.97
CA ILE A 594 30.72 -13.94 8.26
C ILE A 594 31.49 -12.79 8.92
N ILE A 595 30.84 -11.64 9.13
CA ILE A 595 31.40 -10.46 9.81
C ILE A 595 31.96 -10.83 11.18
N TYR A 596 31.16 -11.47 12.03
CA TYR A 596 31.56 -11.90 13.37
C TYR A 596 32.78 -12.83 13.33
N ASN A 597 32.76 -13.86 12.48
CA ASN A 597 33.90 -14.78 12.36
C ASN A 597 35.15 -14.11 11.81
N VAL A 598 35.03 -13.17 10.88
CA VAL A 598 36.16 -12.43 10.29
C VAL A 598 36.80 -11.46 11.29
N PHE A 599 36.00 -10.77 12.12
CA PHE A 599 36.54 -9.89 13.16
C PHE A 599 37.03 -10.65 14.41
N HIS A 600 36.41 -11.79 14.75
CA HIS A 600 36.75 -12.56 15.95
C HIS A 600 37.92 -13.54 15.74
N LYS A 601 38.14 -14.05 14.51
CA LYS A 601 39.39 -14.72 14.15
C LYS A 601 40.50 -13.68 14.02
N LYS A 602 41.06 -13.25 15.16
CA LYS A 602 42.38 -12.61 15.19
C LYS A 602 43.34 -13.53 14.44
N THR A 603 43.99 -12.99 13.42
CA THR A 603 45.03 -13.66 12.64
C THR A 603 46.28 -13.89 13.50
N GLU A 604 46.28 -14.96 14.29
CA GLU A 604 47.50 -15.71 14.52
C GLU A 604 47.99 -16.23 13.16
N THR A 605 49.27 -16.03 12.86
CA THR A 605 49.95 -16.37 11.59
C THR A 605 49.62 -15.52 10.34
N ARG A 606 50.30 -14.37 10.20
CA ARG A 606 51.48 -14.23 9.30
C ARG A 606 51.76 -12.76 8.98
N ASP A 607 52.87 -12.30 9.52
CA ASP A 607 53.49 -11.03 9.12
C ASP A 607 53.96 -11.06 7.64
N LEU A 608 54.08 -9.86 7.07
CA LEU A 608 54.83 -9.49 5.86
C LEU A 608 54.37 -9.99 4.47
N VAL A 609 53.47 -10.99 4.33
CA VAL A 609 52.99 -11.45 2.99
C VAL A 609 51.59 -10.93 2.61
N ASN A 610 50.85 -10.34 3.56
CA ASN A 610 49.38 -10.37 3.53
C ASN A 610 48.64 -9.13 2.99
N HIS A 611 49.29 -8.04 2.56
CA HIS A 611 48.55 -6.82 2.15
C HIS A 611 47.58 -7.04 0.97
N GLU A 612 48.00 -7.74 -0.08
CA GLU A 612 47.13 -8.03 -1.24
C GLU A 612 46.04 -9.06 -0.92
N ILE A 613 46.33 -9.99 0.01
CA ILE A 613 45.38 -11.00 0.47
C ILE A 613 44.30 -10.33 1.32
N LEU A 614 44.67 -9.51 2.31
CA LEU A 614 43.76 -8.67 3.10
C LEU A 614 42.92 -7.72 2.23
N PHE A 615 43.51 -7.15 1.19
CA PHE A 615 42.79 -6.32 0.21
C PHE A 615 41.73 -7.12 -0.55
N GLN A 616 42.07 -8.32 -1.04
CA GLN A 616 41.11 -9.22 -1.70
C GLN A 616 40.00 -9.68 -0.74
N TRP A 617 40.30 -9.95 0.53
CA TRP A 617 39.29 -10.30 1.54
C TRP A 617 38.35 -9.12 1.85
N ARG A 618 38.87 -7.89 2.02
CA ARG A 618 38.05 -6.68 2.22
C ARG A 618 37.12 -6.41 1.03
N LEU A 619 37.62 -6.59 -0.19
CA LEU A 619 36.80 -6.45 -1.40
C LEU A 619 35.75 -7.58 -1.54
N ALA A 620 36.06 -8.82 -1.13
CA ALA A 620 35.08 -9.90 -1.10
C ALA A 620 33.94 -9.62 -0.10
N LEU A 621 34.28 -9.02 1.05
CA LEU A 621 33.32 -8.59 2.05
C LEU A 621 32.45 -7.42 1.55
N LEU A 622 33.05 -6.46 0.85
CA LEU A 622 32.33 -5.35 0.19
C LEU A 622 31.38 -5.84 -0.91
N LEU A 623 31.81 -6.80 -1.73
CA LEU A 623 30.96 -7.44 -2.74
C LEU A 623 29.77 -8.14 -2.08
N PHE A 624 29.98 -8.88 -1.00
CA PHE A 624 28.89 -9.49 -0.24
C PHE A 624 27.97 -8.42 0.39
N SER A 625 28.54 -7.35 0.94
CA SER A 625 27.79 -6.20 1.46
C SER A 625 26.85 -5.59 0.40
N MET A 626 27.31 -5.43 -0.84
CA MET A 626 26.49 -4.94 -1.96
C MET A 626 25.35 -5.91 -2.34
N LEU A 627 25.45 -7.19 -2.00
CA LEU A 627 24.38 -8.16 -2.20
C LEU A 627 23.36 -8.12 -1.04
N GLY A 628 23.81 -8.05 0.21
CA GLY A 628 22.91 -8.09 1.38
C GLY A 628 22.35 -6.73 1.84
N LEU A 629 23.19 -5.71 1.96
CA LEU A 629 22.82 -4.43 2.58
C LEU A 629 22.07 -3.47 1.64
N THR A 630 22.23 -3.63 0.33
CA THR A 630 21.46 -2.89 -0.67
C THR A 630 19.96 -3.05 -0.44
N TRP A 631 19.48 -4.29 -0.27
CA TRP A 631 18.07 -4.57 -0.01
C TRP A 631 17.60 -4.14 1.38
N LEU A 632 18.52 -4.03 2.37
CA LEU A 632 18.21 -3.37 3.63
C LEU A 632 17.92 -1.88 3.43
N PHE A 633 18.64 -1.18 2.55
CA PHE A 633 18.32 0.20 2.19
C PHE A 633 16.95 0.30 1.48
N GLY A 634 16.60 -0.65 0.60
CA GLY A 634 15.27 -0.70 0.00
C GLY A 634 14.16 -0.83 1.04
N PHE A 635 14.32 -1.74 2.00
CA PHE A 635 13.37 -1.95 3.11
C PHE A 635 13.30 -0.75 4.07
N LEU A 636 14.43 -0.14 4.43
CA LEU A 636 14.48 1.08 5.25
C LEU A 636 13.88 2.30 4.55
N GLY A 637 14.02 2.39 3.22
CA GLY A 637 13.36 3.39 2.39
C GLY A 637 11.84 3.25 2.44
N LEU A 638 11.33 2.01 2.38
CA LEU A 638 9.90 1.72 2.45
C LEU A 638 9.30 2.00 3.84
N ILE A 639 10.01 1.68 4.93
CA ILE A 639 9.49 1.93 6.30
C ILE A 639 9.55 3.40 6.68
N ASN A 640 10.67 4.08 6.44
CA ASN A 640 10.91 5.42 6.97
C ASN A 640 10.59 6.56 5.97
N GLY A 641 10.26 6.25 4.71
CA GLY A 641 10.09 7.23 3.63
C GLY A 641 11.34 8.05 3.28
N ALA A 642 12.47 7.78 3.95
CA ALA A 642 13.65 8.64 3.86
C ALA A 642 14.39 8.43 2.54
N THR A 643 14.34 9.45 1.68
CA THR A 643 14.83 9.44 0.29
C THR A 643 16.28 8.96 0.14
N ILE A 644 17.14 9.23 1.13
CA ILE A 644 18.54 8.80 1.13
C ILE A 644 18.69 7.27 1.00
N PHE A 645 17.80 6.48 1.62
CA PHE A 645 17.87 5.03 1.52
C PHE A 645 17.38 4.52 0.16
N ILE A 646 16.42 5.21 -0.46
CA ILE A 646 15.94 4.93 -1.82
C ILE A 646 17.06 5.20 -2.84
N TYR A 647 17.77 6.33 -2.73
CA TYR A 647 18.96 6.63 -3.54
C TYR A 647 20.07 5.58 -3.35
N LEU A 648 20.41 5.22 -2.11
CA LEU A 648 21.44 4.21 -1.82
C LEU A 648 21.07 2.83 -2.37
N PHE A 649 19.80 2.43 -2.23
CA PHE A 649 19.27 1.20 -2.82
C PHE A 649 19.39 1.20 -4.34
N CYS A 650 18.88 2.24 -5.01
CA CYS A 650 18.92 2.36 -6.47
C CYS A 650 20.36 2.35 -7.00
N PHE A 651 21.25 3.13 -6.40
CA PHE A 651 22.66 3.21 -6.80
C PHE A 651 23.40 1.87 -6.66
N THR A 652 23.23 1.19 -5.52
CA THR A 652 23.99 -0.04 -5.24
C THR A 652 23.42 -1.28 -5.93
N SER A 653 22.11 -1.39 -6.11
CA SER A 653 21.47 -2.51 -6.82
C SER A 653 21.76 -2.52 -8.32
N THR A 654 21.77 -1.35 -8.97
CA THR A 654 22.00 -1.23 -10.42
C THR A 654 23.47 -1.47 -10.78
N LEU A 655 24.43 -1.00 -9.96
CA LEU A 655 25.87 -1.18 -10.17
C LEU A 655 26.42 -2.60 -9.88
N GLN A 656 25.59 -3.50 -9.35
CA GLN A 656 25.99 -4.84 -8.87
C GLN A 656 26.85 -5.62 -9.89
N GLY A 657 26.43 -5.68 -11.16
CA GLY A 657 27.14 -6.40 -12.22
C GLY A 657 28.50 -5.78 -12.60
N PHE A 658 28.63 -4.45 -12.50
CA PHE A 658 29.91 -3.76 -12.74
C PHE A 658 30.91 -4.03 -11.61
N ILE A 659 30.46 -4.00 -10.36
CA ILE A 659 31.30 -4.28 -9.19
C ILE A 659 31.80 -5.73 -9.21
N MET A 660 30.95 -6.67 -9.66
CA MET A 660 31.35 -8.05 -9.90
C MET A 660 32.45 -8.16 -10.98
N PHE A 661 32.36 -7.39 -12.07
CA PHE A 661 33.40 -7.39 -13.10
C PHE A 661 34.74 -6.87 -12.57
N LEU A 662 34.72 -5.75 -11.84
CA LEU A 662 35.93 -5.23 -11.19
C LEU A 662 36.55 -6.27 -10.24
N PHE A 663 35.74 -6.94 -9.42
CA PHE A 663 36.25 -7.93 -8.47
C PHE A 663 36.78 -9.21 -9.13
N PHE A 664 35.96 -9.87 -9.96
CA PHE A 664 36.29 -11.19 -10.49
C PHE A 664 37.23 -11.17 -11.71
N ILE A 665 37.28 -10.06 -12.45
CA ILE A 665 38.11 -9.93 -13.66
C ILE A 665 39.31 -9.00 -13.41
N VAL A 666 39.07 -7.76 -12.98
CA VAL A 666 40.11 -6.72 -12.91
C VAL A 666 41.03 -6.86 -11.70
N PHE A 667 40.49 -7.13 -10.51
CA PHE A 667 41.27 -7.26 -9.27
C PHE A 667 41.74 -8.70 -9.00
N ASN A 668 41.16 -9.68 -9.69
CA ASN A 668 41.55 -11.07 -9.59
C ASN A 668 42.90 -11.33 -10.31
N LYS A 669 43.95 -11.57 -9.53
CA LYS A 669 45.31 -11.84 -10.02
C LYS A 669 45.37 -12.95 -11.09
N SER A 670 44.67 -14.07 -10.86
CA SER A 670 44.66 -15.22 -11.77
C SER A 670 44.03 -14.86 -13.11
N THR A 671 42.98 -14.03 -13.11
CA THR A 671 42.31 -13.57 -14.33
C THR A 671 43.17 -12.54 -15.08
N ARG A 672 43.78 -11.58 -14.38
CA ARG A 672 44.77 -10.67 -14.98
C ARG A 672 45.93 -11.43 -15.65
N PHE A 673 46.41 -12.51 -15.05
CA PHE A 673 47.47 -13.34 -15.62
C PHE A 673 47.04 -13.97 -16.96
N LEU A 674 45.83 -14.52 -17.04
CA LEU A 674 45.27 -15.09 -18.28
C LEU A 674 45.17 -14.03 -19.40
N TYR A 675 44.66 -12.84 -19.08
CA TYR A 675 44.63 -11.72 -20.03
C TYR A 675 46.03 -11.26 -20.46
N ALA A 676 46.98 -11.13 -19.54
CA ALA A 676 48.36 -10.79 -19.86
C ALA A 676 49.04 -11.85 -20.74
N GLN A 677 48.75 -13.13 -20.52
CA GLN A 677 49.25 -14.24 -21.36
C GLN A 677 48.64 -14.20 -22.77
N ALA A 678 47.34 -13.94 -22.89
CA ALA A 678 46.66 -13.77 -24.17
C ALA A 678 47.20 -12.57 -24.96
N ILE A 679 47.39 -11.41 -24.32
CA ILE A 679 47.96 -10.21 -24.94
C ILE A 679 49.40 -10.47 -25.40
N LYS A 680 50.23 -11.15 -24.60
CA LYS A 680 51.59 -11.55 -24.99
C LYS A 680 51.59 -12.46 -26.22
N MET A 681 50.72 -13.47 -26.26
CA MET A 681 50.58 -14.34 -27.43
C MET A 681 50.12 -13.57 -28.68
N TRP A 682 49.15 -12.67 -28.54
CA TRP A 682 48.66 -11.84 -29.64
C TRP A 682 49.77 -10.92 -30.21
N LEU A 683 50.52 -10.23 -29.35
CA LEU A 683 51.66 -9.41 -29.74
C LEU A 683 52.76 -10.21 -30.46
N TYR A 684 53.03 -11.44 -29.99
CA TYR A 684 53.96 -12.36 -30.64
C TYR A 684 53.47 -12.76 -32.05
N THR A 685 52.19 -13.12 -32.21
CA THR A 685 51.61 -13.44 -33.52
C THR A 685 51.55 -12.26 -34.49
N LYS A 686 51.60 -11.02 -34.00
CA LYS A 686 51.69 -9.79 -34.80
C LYS A 686 53.11 -9.39 -35.22
N GLY A 687 54.13 -10.18 -34.86
CA GLY A 687 55.51 -10.01 -35.36
C GLY A 687 56.37 -8.97 -34.62
N TYR A 688 55.94 -8.48 -33.45
CA TYR A 688 56.76 -7.58 -32.63
C TYR A 688 57.91 -8.35 -31.96
N LYS A 689 59.17 -7.92 -32.20
CA LYS A 689 60.36 -8.53 -31.56
C LYS A 689 60.36 -8.32 -30.05
N MET A 690 60.08 -9.39 -29.28
CA MET A 690 60.33 -9.43 -27.84
C MET A 690 61.81 -9.74 -27.51
N GLN A 691 62.27 -9.32 -26.33
CA GLN A 691 63.63 -9.62 -25.86
C GLN A 691 63.86 -11.14 -25.66
N PRO A 692 65.08 -11.66 -25.93
CA PRO A 692 65.37 -13.10 -25.85
C PRO A 692 65.14 -13.75 -24.48
N SER A 693 65.24 -12.97 -23.40
CA SER A 693 64.93 -13.41 -22.02
C SER A 693 63.45 -13.75 -21.82
N ILE A 694 62.55 -13.12 -22.56
CA ILE A 694 61.09 -13.30 -22.45
C ILE A 694 60.63 -14.53 -23.22
N VAL A 695 61.26 -14.82 -24.37
CA VAL A 695 60.96 -16.02 -25.17
C VAL A 695 61.28 -17.29 -24.38
N ARG A 696 62.41 -17.32 -23.67
CA ARG A 696 62.88 -18.50 -22.93
C ARG A 696 61.91 -18.97 -21.84
N GLY A 697 61.23 -18.04 -21.16
CA GLY A 697 60.18 -18.37 -20.18
C GLY A 697 58.88 -18.89 -20.79
N ILE A 698 58.58 -18.56 -22.05
CA ILE A 698 57.40 -19.09 -22.76
C ILE A 698 57.64 -20.53 -23.23
N GLU A 699 58.90 -20.89 -23.52
CA GLU A 699 59.32 -22.27 -23.83
C GLU A 699 59.22 -23.18 -22.59
N GLU A 700 59.71 -22.72 -21.42
CA GLU A 700 59.66 -23.51 -20.16
C GLU A 700 58.22 -23.80 -19.69
N ASP A 701 57.32 -22.81 -19.75
CA ASP A 701 55.90 -22.98 -19.38
C ASP A 701 55.13 -23.93 -20.32
N ARG A 702 55.64 -24.23 -21.53
CA ARG A 702 55.07 -25.27 -22.42
C ARG A 702 55.56 -26.68 -22.11
N VAL A 703 56.79 -26.82 -21.61
CA VAL A 703 57.43 -28.14 -21.42
C VAL A 703 57.06 -28.77 -20.08
N HIS A 704 56.75 -27.97 -19.05
CA HIS A 704 56.32 -28.46 -17.74
C HIS A 704 55.08 -27.72 -17.17
N PRO A 705 53.86 -28.01 -17.69
CA PRO A 705 52.64 -27.31 -17.27
C PRO A 705 52.24 -27.52 -15.79
N ASP A 706 52.69 -28.61 -15.15
CA ASP A 706 52.28 -28.96 -13.78
C ASP A 706 53.13 -28.32 -12.67
N ARG A 707 54.31 -27.78 -12.98
CA ARG A 707 55.30 -27.39 -11.94
C ARG A 707 54.99 -26.09 -11.18
N GLN A 708 54.02 -25.30 -11.64
CA GLN A 708 53.51 -24.12 -10.91
C GLN A 708 52.35 -24.47 -9.95
N SER A 709 52.02 -25.76 -9.76
CA SER A 709 50.94 -26.18 -8.83
C SER A 709 51.40 -26.59 -7.43
N THR A 710 52.72 -26.70 -7.18
CA THR A 710 53.28 -27.22 -5.91
C THR A 710 54.28 -26.28 -5.23
N THR A 711 54.02 -24.97 -5.21
CA THR A 711 54.65 -24.00 -4.30
C THR A 711 53.59 -23.32 -3.43
N GLY A 712 52.92 -24.13 -2.62
CA GLY A 712 51.83 -23.70 -1.74
C GLY A 712 51.35 -24.73 -0.71
N ILE A 713 51.90 -25.96 -0.73
CA ILE A 713 51.74 -26.96 0.32
C ILE A 713 53.13 -27.50 0.62
N SER A 714 53.71 -27.06 1.74
CA SER A 714 54.77 -27.79 2.39
C SER A 714 54.10 -28.89 3.20
N GLU A 715 54.30 -30.16 2.84
CA GLU A 715 54.12 -31.24 3.81
C GLU A 715 55.20 -31.05 4.87
N GLU A 716 54.79 -30.59 6.05
CA GLU A 716 55.66 -30.57 7.23
C GLU A 716 55.77 -32.00 7.76
N VAL A 717 56.66 -32.77 7.13
CA VAL A 717 57.06 -34.10 7.58
C VAL A 717 57.62 -33.96 9.00
N LEU A 718 56.94 -34.55 9.98
CA LEU A 718 57.45 -34.65 11.34
C LEU A 718 58.85 -35.30 11.31
N PRO A 719 59.86 -34.74 11.98
CA PRO A 719 61.05 -35.50 12.29
C PRO A 719 60.72 -36.57 13.32
N GLU A 720 61.08 -37.83 13.05
CA GLU A 720 61.21 -38.84 14.10
C GLU A 720 62.26 -38.38 15.11
N GLN A 721 61.81 -37.90 16.27
CA GLN A 721 62.65 -37.87 17.46
C GLN A 721 62.44 -39.15 18.25
N ASP A 722 63.30 -40.11 17.96
CA ASP A 722 63.58 -41.23 18.85
C ASP A 722 64.11 -40.67 20.19
N MET A 723 63.31 -40.77 21.25
CA MET A 723 63.78 -40.49 22.60
C MET A 723 63.23 -41.51 23.60
N THR A 724 64.05 -42.53 23.79
CA THR A 724 63.99 -43.48 24.90
C THR A 724 63.86 -42.81 26.28
N ARG A 725 63.21 -43.54 27.19
CA ARG A 725 63.41 -43.59 28.65
C ARG A 725 62.72 -42.57 29.58
N ASN A 726 62.08 -43.18 30.58
CA ASN A 726 61.59 -42.68 31.89
C ASN A 726 60.30 -41.85 31.89
#